data_AF-A0A069DZR0-F1
#
_entry.id   AF-A0A069DZR0-F1
#
_cell.length_a   1.000
_cell.length_b   1.000
_cell.length_c   1.000
_cell.angle_alpha   90.00
_cell.angle_beta   90.00
_cell.angle_gamma   90.00
#
_symmetry.space_group_name_H-M   'P 1'
#
loop_
_entity.id
_entity.type
_entity.pdbx_description
1 polymer ?
#
loop_
_entity_poly.entity_id
_entity_poly.type
_entity_poly.pdbx_seq_one_letter_code
_entity_poly.pdbx_strand_id
1 'polypeptide(L)'
;VSPRTITGSANVLNKGAIDWGYHCLMAYGSNSTVFVVDTHNVQIVQSLDLHKSMVKKILWVSCVETKSDGNPSIQLISGDASGHIVHWDITTATALSVLQDGNKPILGMEWVPGLENELMLAALHSPYFLVIWDIRKQTKLWKKSFTDTLLSFNFDPFNGSKIAFLCPDCILFVDDFQIGKIPSTNGRKFYISSPRLDSTSEDSLKGRDRLKRLMKGLVVGETRPKPDEAMTITECLQLTYHKSLRHHLLLLYPRDVILIDLHINQTIGIIPIERTMSPLVQVCTTRQRDVLYCLHESGSISVKVRRRNNNNITPSPIDSAADSPNIDFGSYSSDMFVCYDHKCQSEMIRQMKGSKVLGLSVDPITEKNIGLFLSSGKVVFLELELSGKEDSPRMSLSEIVTPFMPAKNTFRLLPTSVVSNVNGQITIVKMCPPVTVKNVQHFLPILGVGTSTGLLYIYNLSDGTVYKELAIHSYPIRGLEWTGLKSVITFAYGDGAKVKNEVYMTDIWTGHSIPIRTEKMLENPISILKVSPLRKFFVIVIKEGPFEMWDLHTLTLLRTMSKKFPFVVALEWSPIHSVKSIQSKKKETELGRDGRPFIREHLVFSDTESKLYHFNVEEDGIKDGIKIPPETGVGMVTSIAFKANQIVQGDSDGSLSMWDLKARSSKQVNTNRGAIRYLRFAPGKTNLKLIILYADGLDIANLKQNTYEKISQLKWGRENGRIVDVDWANANYPVIATEDGWIRVLDISLTKSSSPIQQYQFKDVIRCPSLLPPKLLSKMHFLLCTQYWKLVPSYEVFTAKDGISEQDLPNVNAQLKLLNLGPGFADLNIAEKCLRVSRALGDWYGVDLWTVAIYYLKVAAAETNSSKQQTSVKSETISMDLKRTNKYPHIEPLDTCYDYLADPYSYQKLQLERVSVHEWKRGDYKHTQNVVEKLVLLGEMDRAVQLLLETDIDNPNYYSDAIKACLVATIQKTGAAQSTIKLVATNLIANGKIWEGVQLLCLIGKGLDGCRYLVSYGMWESAVWLAKSVLLPAETLEVMIKYADQLVAKGDRFAAILILISQSQFEKALEMLYNQHQVLIASLLLMSCQHYQVNISHHLTNAIYTSLMDYLLSVGNHEAARGLADQLKLNQ
;
A
#
# COMPACT_ATOMS: atom_id res chain seq x y z
N VAL A 1 23.46 -14.54 -3.51
CA VAL A 1 22.17 -14.94 -4.12
C VAL A 1 21.45 -15.85 -3.15
N SER A 2 20.24 -15.47 -2.77
CA SER A 2 19.33 -16.20 -1.88
C SER A 2 18.02 -16.47 -2.65
N PRO A 3 17.23 -17.49 -2.25
CA PRO A 3 15.91 -17.74 -2.81
C PRO A 3 15.03 -16.49 -2.75
N ARG A 4 14.52 -16.07 -3.91
CA ARG A 4 13.67 -14.89 -4.06
C ARG A 4 12.90 -14.94 -5.36
N THR A 5 11.76 -14.25 -5.40
CA THR A 5 10.99 -14.07 -6.63
C THR A 5 11.14 -12.64 -7.15
N ILE A 6 11.43 -12.51 -8.43
CA ILE A 6 11.41 -11.24 -9.16
C ILE A 6 10.08 -11.20 -9.92
N THR A 7 9.30 -10.14 -9.68
CA THR A 7 7.97 -9.97 -10.24
C THR A 7 8.00 -9.69 -11.75
N GLY A 8 6.94 -10.12 -12.44
CA GLY A 8 6.68 -9.83 -13.85
C GLY A 8 5.28 -9.24 -14.01
N SER A 9 4.54 -9.68 -15.02
CA SER A 9 3.17 -9.19 -15.25
C SER A 9 2.21 -9.66 -14.16
N ALA A 10 1.14 -8.88 -13.94
CA ALA A 10 0.12 -9.13 -12.93
C ALA A 10 -1.25 -9.37 -13.57
N ASN A 11 -2.01 -10.32 -13.03
CA ASN A 11 -3.34 -10.63 -13.51
C ASN A 11 -4.33 -9.50 -13.21
N VAL A 12 -5.28 -9.25 -14.12
CA VAL A 12 -6.37 -8.28 -13.93
C VAL A 12 -7.22 -8.62 -12.70
N LEU A 13 -7.30 -9.90 -12.33
CA LEU A 13 -8.01 -10.34 -11.13
C LEU A 13 -7.36 -9.88 -9.82
N ASN A 14 -6.11 -9.40 -9.83
CA ASN A 14 -5.47 -8.76 -8.67
C ASN A 14 -5.96 -7.31 -8.42
N LYS A 15 -7.02 -6.86 -9.11
CA LYS A 15 -7.62 -5.54 -8.90
C LYS A 15 -7.92 -5.32 -7.40
N GLY A 16 -7.38 -4.24 -6.84
CA GLY A 16 -7.54 -3.86 -5.43
C GLY A 16 -6.62 -4.60 -4.44
N ALA A 17 -5.65 -5.40 -4.91
CA ALA A 17 -4.64 -6.05 -4.08
C ALA A 17 -3.39 -5.17 -3.91
N ILE A 18 -3.57 -3.97 -3.36
CA ILE A 18 -2.49 -3.03 -3.04
C ILE A 18 -2.82 -2.34 -1.71
N ASP A 19 -1.83 -2.20 -0.84
CA ASP A 19 -1.99 -1.46 0.41
C ASP A 19 -0.67 -0.80 0.84
N TRP A 20 -0.77 0.41 1.39
CA TRP A 20 0.38 1.21 1.84
C TRP A 20 0.43 1.21 3.36
N GLY A 21 1.52 0.69 3.92
CA GLY A 21 1.68 0.52 5.36
C GLY A 21 2.28 1.75 6.03
N TYR A 22 2.05 1.87 7.34
CA TYR A 22 2.60 2.93 8.19
C TYR A 22 4.15 2.90 8.28
N HIS A 23 4.76 1.76 7.94
CA HIS A 23 6.19 1.50 8.10
C HIS A 23 7.06 1.98 6.91
N CYS A 24 6.56 2.90 6.07
CA CYS A 24 7.20 3.29 4.80
C CYS A 24 7.40 2.13 3.81
N LEU A 25 6.52 1.12 3.88
CA LEU A 25 6.52 -0.03 2.99
C LEU A 25 5.16 -0.13 2.31
N MET A 26 5.16 -0.54 1.04
CA MET A 26 3.94 -0.82 0.30
C MET A 26 3.92 -2.28 -0.12
N ALA A 27 2.76 -2.92 -0.04
CA ALA A 27 2.58 -4.30 -0.47
C ALA A 27 1.58 -4.36 -1.64
N TYR A 28 1.85 -5.24 -2.61
CA TYR A 28 0.91 -5.52 -3.69
C TYR A 28 0.93 -7.00 -4.07
N GLY A 29 -0.23 -7.48 -4.54
CA GLY A 29 -0.42 -8.85 -5.00
C GLY A 29 -0.25 -8.92 -6.51
N SER A 30 0.70 -9.73 -6.97
CA SER A 30 0.84 -10.07 -8.39
C SER A 30 0.65 -11.57 -8.54
N ASN A 31 -0.34 -11.97 -9.33
CA ASN A 31 -0.85 -13.33 -9.41
C ASN A 31 -1.07 -13.93 -8.01
N SER A 32 -0.37 -15.02 -7.65
CA SER A 32 -0.43 -15.69 -6.35
C SER A 32 0.65 -15.28 -5.36
N THR A 33 1.48 -14.28 -5.67
CA THR A 33 2.62 -13.87 -4.83
C THR A 33 2.41 -12.44 -4.34
N VAL A 34 2.76 -12.19 -3.07
CA VAL A 34 2.74 -10.84 -2.48
C VAL A 34 4.14 -10.26 -2.51
N PHE A 35 4.27 -9.04 -2.99
CA PHE A 35 5.54 -8.30 -3.05
C PHE A 35 5.48 -7.10 -2.11
N VAL A 36 6.57 -6.87 -1.38
CA VAL A 36 6.75 -5.70 -0.50
C VAL A 36 7.85 -4.82 -1.09
N VAL A 37 7.57 -3.53 -1.19
CA VAL A 37 8.44 -2.51 -1.78
C VAL A 37 8.76 -1.42 -0.77
N ASP A 38 10.02 -1.00 -0.75
CA ASP A 38 10.48 0.21 -0.08
C ASP A 38 10.03 1.43 -0.88
N THR A 39 9.22 2.29 -0.28
CA THR A 39 8.60 3.43 -0.97
C THR A 39 9.59 4.57 -1.22
N HIS A 40 10.74 4.59 -0.56
CA HIS A 40 11.75 5.62 -0.72
C HIS A 40 12.75 5.28 -1.82
N ASN A 41 13.38 4.12 -1.73
CA ASN A 41 14.40 3.68 -2.70
C ASN A 41 13.82 2.86 -3.85
N VAL A 42 12.52 2.52 -3.80
CA VAL A 42 11.77 1.93 -4.93
C VAL A 42 12.35 0.57 -5.31
N GLN A 43 12.63 -0.24 -4.29
CA GLN A 43 13.21 -1.59 -4.42
C GLN A 43 12.33 -2.64 -3.74
N ILE A 44 12.34 -3.86 -4.29
CA ILE A 44 11.58 -4.98 -3.72
C ILE A 44 12.32 -5.52 -2.50
N VAL A 45 11.69 -5.40 -1.35
CA VAL A 45 12.22 -5.82 -0.04
C VAL A 45 11.93 -7.29 0.23
N GLN A 46 10.73 -7.77 -0.12
CA GLN A 46 10.31 -9.14 0.17
C GLN A 46 9.36 -9.69 -0.91
N SER A 47 9.41 -11.01 -1.10
CA SER A 47 8.43 -11.77 -1.91
C SER A 47 7.87 -12.91 -1.06
N LEU A 48 6.55 -13.05 -1.00
CA LEU A 48 5.85 -14.02 -0.16
C LEU A 48 4.99 -14.94 -1.04
N ASP A 49 5.31 -16.23 -1.05
CA ASP A 49 4.75 -17.22 -1.96
C ASP A 49 4.15 -18.39 -1.16
N LEU A 50 2.83 -18.42 -1.03
CA LEU A 50 2.06 -19.50 -0.37
C LEU A 50 0.62 -19.58 -0.86
N HIS A 51 0.07 -18.51 -1.43
CA HIS A 51 -1.29 -18.53 -1.96
C HIS A 51 -1.43 -19.53 -3.11
N LYS A 52 -2.59 -20.16 -3.16
CA LYS A 52 -2.93 -21.16 -4.18
C LYS A 52 -3.62 -20.55 -5.39
N SER A 53 -4.12 -19.32 -5.25
CA SER A 53 -4.83 -18.60 -6.29
C SER A 53 -4.46 -17.12 -6.27
N MET A 54 -5.08 -16.34 -7.16
CA MET A 54 -4.78 -14.92 -7.32
C MET A 54 -5.10 -14.12 -6.06
N VAL A 55 -4.14 -13.34 -5.57
CA VAL A 55 -4.30 -12.46 -4.41
C VAL A 55 -5.31 -11.35 -4.73
N LYS A 56 -6.31 -11.18 -3.87
CA LYS A 56 -7.44 -10.24 -4.04
C LYS A 56 -7.34 -9.02 -3.14
N LYS A 57 -6.90 -9.21 -1.89
CA LYS A 57 -6.83 -8.16 -0.88
C LYS A 57 -5.58 -8.32 -0.03
N ILE A 58 -5.04 -7.19 0.40
CA ILE A 58 -3.85 -7.08 1.24
C ILE A 58 -4.15 -6.00 2.29
N LEU A 59 -3.75 -6.23 3.53
CA LEU A 59 -3.88 -5.29 4.63
C LEU A 59 -2.63 -5.32 5.50
N TRP A 60 -2.07 -4.14 5.78
CA TRP A 60 -1.02 -3.97 6.77
C TRP A 60 -1.54 -4.03 8.19
N VAL A 61 -0.78 -4.67 9.08
CA VAL A 61 -0.99 -4.53 10.53
C VAL A 61 -0.39 -3.20 10.97
N SER A 62 -1.16 -2.41 11.72
CA SER A 62 -0.76 -1.07 12.18
C SER A 62 0.34 -1.12 13.24
N CYS A 63 0.34 -2.13 14.11
CA CYS A 63 1.36 -2.33 15.15
C CYS A 63 2.51 -3.25 14.72
N VAL A 64 3.69 -3.01 15.29
CA VAL A 64 4.87 -3.88 15.14
C VAL A 64 5.00 -4.71 16.40
N GLU A 65 4.80 -6.03 16.30
CA GLU A 65 4.95 -6.92 17.45
C GLU A 65 6.44 -7.22 17.71
N THR A 66 6.79 -7.45 18.99
CA THR A 66 8.15 -7.88 19.36
C THR A 66 8.16 -9.40 19.52
N LYS A 67 9.07 -10.08 18.83
CA LYS A 67 9.28 -11.53 18.97
C LYS A 67 9.88 -11.87 20.34
N SER A 68 9.85 -13.15 20.72
CA SER A 68 10.56 -13.68 21.90
C SER A 68 12.02 -13.24 21.95
N ASP A 69 12.65 -13.13 20.78
CA ASP A 69 14.07 -12.84 20.62
C ASP A 69 14.38 -11.33 20.64
N GLY A 70 13.37 -10.48 20.89
CA GLY A 70 13.50 -9.02 20.90
C GLY A 70 13.45 -8.34 19.53
N ASN A 71 13.50 -9.12 18.44
CA ASN A 71 13.40 -8.61 17.06
C ASN A 71 11.98 -8.18 16.69
N PRO A 72 11.82 -7.18 15.80
CA PRO A 72 10.50 -6.76 15.33
C PRO A 72 9.87 -7.80 14.40
N SER A 73 8.55 -7.89 14.43
CA SER A 73 7.70 -8.65 13.51
C SER A 73 6.81 -7.65 12.80
N ILE A 74 7.17 -7.31 11.55
CA ILE A 74 6.31 -6.51 10.68
C ILE A 74 5.36 -7.47 9.98
N GLN A 75 4.06 -7.29 10.23
CA GLN A 75 3.03 -8.24 9.84
C GLN A 75 2.11 -7.70 8.74
N LEU A 76 1.63 -8.62 7.90
CA LEU A 76 0.74 -8.35 6.78
C LEU A 76 -0.29 -9.47 6.68
N ILE A 77 -1.52 -9.16 6.28
CA ILE A 77 -2.50 -10.18 5.91
C ILE A 77 -2.83 -10.06 4.43
N SER A 78 -2.94 -11.19 3.76
CA SER A 78 -3.42 -11.27 2.37
C SER A 78 -4.46 -12.34 2.19
N GLY A 79 -5.41 -12.09 1.29
CA GLY A 79 -6.50 -13.00 0.93
C GLY A 79 -6.54 -13.28 -0.56
N ASP A 80 -6.81 -14.53 -0.96
CA ASP A 80 -6.89 -14.94 -2.36
C ASP A 80 -8.31 -15.31 -2.87
N ALA A 81 -8.40 -15.57 -4.17
CA ALA A 81 -9.62 -15.98 -4.86
C ALA A 81 -10.11 -17.40 -4.50
N SER A 82 -9.33 -18.20 -3.76
CA SER A 82 -9.77 -19.50 -3.25
C SER A 82 -10.35 -19.44 -1.84
N GLY A 83 -10.26 -18.29 -1.17
CA GLY A 83 -10.70 -18.11 0.22
C GLY A 83 -9.58 -18.32 1.25
N HIS A 84 -8.33 -18.46 0.79
CA HIS A 84 -7.15 -18.61 1.63
C HIS A 84 -6.74 -17.23 2.16
N ILE A 85 -6.74 -17.07 3.49
CA ILE A 85 -6.22 -15.89 4.19
C ILE A 85 -4.90 -16.29 4.83
N VAL A 86 -3.83 -15.55 4.56
CA VAL A 86 -2.51 -15.82 5.11
C VAL A 86 -2.05 -14.60 5.90
N HIS A 87 -1.63 -14.85 7.15
CA HIS A 87 -0.98 -13.87 8.02
C HIS A 87 0.53 -14.09 7.92
N TRP A 88 1.25 -13.04 7.58
CA TRP A 88 2.66 -13.07 7.24
C TRP A 88 3.51 -12.31 8.23
N ASP A 89 4.73 -12.80 8.41
CA ASP A 89 5.85 -12.02 8.92
C ASP A 89 6.81 -11.71 7.77
N ILE A 90 6.97 -10.41 7.49
CA ILE A 90 7.79 -9.93 6.37
C ILE A 90 9.28 -10.06 6.67
N THR A 91 9.67 -9.95 7.93
CA THR A 91 11.08 -10.02 8.34
C THR A 91 11.66 -11.42 8.11
N THR A 92 10.88 -12.46 8.38
CA THR A 92 11.28 -13.87 8.22
C THR A 92 10.78 -14.53 6.93
N ALA A 93 9.89 -13.86 6.18
CA ALA A 93 9.22 -14.42 5.00
C ALA A 93 8.38 -15.68 5.29
N THR A 94 7.78 -15.75 6.48
CA THR A 94 7.04 -16.93 6.95
C THR A 94 5.57 -16.61 7.15
N ALA A 95 4.69 -17.56 6.86
CA ALA A 95 3.29 -17.48 7.27
C ALA A 95 3.19 -17.83 8.77
N LEU A 96 2.66 -16.90 9.57
CA LEU A 96 2.37 -17.06 10.99
C LEU A 96 1.09 -17.88 11.19
N SER A 97 0.08 -17.64 10.35
CA SER A 97 -1.15 -18.43 10.32
C SER A 97 -1.74 -18.49 8.92
N VAL A 98 -2.47 -19.56 8.64
CA VAL A 98 -3.23 -19.74 7.40
C VAL A 98 -4.65 -20.08 7.80
N LEU A 99 -5.58 -19.19 7.44
CA LEU A 99 -6.99 -19.28 7.79
C LEU A 99 -7.80 -19.52 6.51
N GLN A 100 -8.84 -20.34 6.61
CA GLN A 100 -9.73 -20.61 5.50
C GLN A 100 -11.11 -21.00 6.01
N ASP A 101 -12.17 -20.44 5.42
CA ASP A 101 -13.55 -20.86 5.66
C ASP A 101 -14.21 -21.25 4.32
N GLY A 102 -14.04 -22.51 3.94
CA GLY A 102 -14.48 -23.05 2.65
C GLY A 102 -13.65 -22.55 1.45
N ASN A 103 -14.15 -22.80 0.25
CA ASN A 103 -13.44 -22.50 -1.01
C ASN A 103 -14.09 -21.32 -1.75
N LYS A 104 -14.46 -20.26 -1.03
CA LYS A 104 -15.16 -19.10 -1.59
C LYS A 104 -14.22 -17.89 -1.71
N PRO A 105 -14.23 -17.17 -2.85
CA PRO A 105 -13.31 -16.05 -3.07
C PRO A 105 -13.56 -14.92 -2.08
N ILE A 106 -12.47 -14.30 -1.66
CA ILE A 106 -12.51 -13.10 -0.82
C ILE A 106 -12.80 -11.90 -1.71
N LEU A 107 -13.87 -11.16 -1.37
CA LEU A 107 -14.30 -9.94 -2.05
C LEU A 107 -13.73 -8.69 -1.37
N GLY A 108 -13.68 -8.69 -0.04
CA GLY A 108 -13.20 -7.59 0.77
C GLY A 108 -12.61 -8.06 2.09
N MET A 109 -11.69 -7.28 2.63
CA MET A 109 -11.10 -7.46 3.95
C MET A 109 -10.88 -6.08 4.56
N GLU A 110 -11.16 -5.93 5.85
CA GLU A 110 -10.89 -4.70 6.61
C GLU A 110 -10.65 -5.04 8.09
N TRP A 111 -9.78 -4.29 8.75
CA TRP A 111 -9.61 -4.38 10.21
C TRP A 111 -10.84 -3.81 10.91
N VAL A 112 -11.22 -4.40 12.05
CA VAL A 112 -12.29 -3.84 12.87
C VAL A 112 -11.79 -2.55 13.54
N PRO A 113 -12.43 -1.38 13.31
CA PRO A 113 -11.97 -0.12 13.87
C PRO A 113 -11.85 -0.16 15.40
N GLY A 114 -10.74 0.35 15.92
CA GLY A 114 -10.46 0.40 17.37
C GLY A 114 -9.93 -0.92 17.98
N LEU A 115 -9.99 -2.04 17.26
CA LEU A 115 -9.48 -3.34 17.70
C LEU A 115 -8.32 -3.86 16.82
N GLU A 116 -7.64 -2.96 16.13
CA GLU A 116 -6.53 -3.29 15.24
C GLU A 116 -5.37 -3.94 16.00
N ASN A 117 -5.07 -3.45 17.21
CA ASN A 117 -4.02 -4.01 18.09
C ASN A 117 -4.34 -5.43 18.58
N GLU A 118 -5.62 -5.82 18.56
CA GLU A 118 -6.08 -7.17 18.89
C GLU A 118 -6.10 -8.10 17.66
N LEU A 119 -5.76 -7.59 16.48
CA LEU A 119 -5.75 -8.30 15.20
C LEU A 119 -7.11 -8.90 14.84
N MET A 120 -8.17 -8.11 15.00
CA MET A 120 -9.55 -8.50 14.66
C MET A 120 -9.86 -8.15 13.21
N LEU A 121 -10.08 -9.18 12.39
CA LEU A 121 -10.25 -9.04 10.94
C LEU A 121 -11.69 -9.37 10.51
N ALA A 122 -12.29 -8.49 9.70
CA ALA A 122 -13.51 -8.79 8.96
C ALA A 122 -13.17 -9.22 7.53
N ALA A 123 -13.65 -10.41 7.14
CA ALA A 123 -13.47 -10.95 5.79
C ALA A 123 -14.84 -11.19 5.12
N LEU A 124 -15.04 -10.60 3.95
CA LEU A 124 -16.22 -10.81 3.12
C LEU A 124 -15.93 -11.86 2.04
N HIS A 125 -16.61 -12.99 2.13
CA HIS A 125 -16.54 -14.07 1.15
C HIS A 125 -17.78 -14.05 0.23
N SER A 126 -17.55 -14.30 -1.05
CA SER A 126 -18.62 -14.43 -2.02
C SER A 126 -19.54 -15.62 -1.70
N PRO A 127 -20.87 -15.51 -1.89
CA PRO A 127 -21.58 -14.34 -2.39
C PRO A 127 -22.14 -13.42 -1.29
N TYR A 128 -22.21 -13.85 -0.03
CA TYR A 128 -22.95 -13.13 1.02
C TYR A 128 -22.47 -13.42 2.46
N PHE A 129 -21.25 -13.94 2.64
CA PHE A 129 -20.75 -14.34 3.96
C PHE A 129 -19.80 -13.29 4.54
N LEU A 130 -20.13 -12.77 5.72
CA LEU A 130 -19.18 -12.01 6.55
C LEU A 130 -18.64 -12.92 7.65
N VAL A 131 -17.32 -13.01 7.76
CA VAL A 131 -16.63 -13.79 8.79
C VAL A 131 -15.74 -12.87 9.59
N ILE A 132 -15.84 -12.94 10.92
CA ILE A 132 -14.93 -12.25 11.82
C ILE A 132 -13.91 -13.25 12.36
N TRP A 133 -12.64 -12.89 12.21
CA TRP A 133 -11.49 -13.69 12.60
C TRP A 133 -10.74 -13.00 13.73
N ASP A 134 -10.37 -13.79 14.74
CA ASP A 134 -9.33 -13.44 15.70
C ASP A 134 -8.03 -14.07 15.17
N ILE A 135 -7.18 -13.24 14.56
CA ILE A 135 -5.95 -13.70 13.90
C ILE A 135 -4.93 -14.18 14.93
N ARG A 136 -4.87 -13.52 16.09
CA ARG A 136 -3.93 -13.90 17.16
C ARG A 136 -4.26 -15.28 17.73
N LYS A 137 -5.55 -15.57 17.95
CA LYS A 137 -6.01 -16.90 18.39
C LYS A 137 -6.16 -17.90 17.25
N GLN A 138 -6.07 -17.46 16.00
CA GLN A 138 -6.31 -18.29 14.80
C GLN A 138 -7.70 -18.93 14.78
N THR A 139 -8.71 -18.23 15.31
CA THR A 139 -10.08 -18.76 15.41
C THR A 139 -11.08 -17.88 14.69
N LYS A 140 -12.11 -18.52 14.14
CA LYS A 140 -13.30 -17.85 13.65
C LYS A 140 -14.19 -17.52 14.83
N LEU A 141 -14.45 -16.24 15.09
CA LEU A 141 -15.34 -15.81 16.17
C LEU A 141 -16.78 -16.13 15.80
N TRP A 142 -17.19 -15.69 14.62
CA TRP A 142 -18.50 -16.02 14.07
C TRP A 142 -18.56 -15.76 12.56
N LYS A 143 -19.61 -16.32 11.95
CA LYS A 143 -19.94 -16.18 10.53
C LYS A 143 -21.40 -15.79 10.41
N LYS A 144 -21.68 -14.80 9.57
CA LYS A 144 -23.04 -14.37 9.24
C LYS A 144 -23.30 -14.55 7.75
N SER A 145 -24.44 -15.16 7.44
CA SER A 145 -24.98 -15.27 6.09
C SER A 145 -26.03 -14.19 5.91
N PHE A 146 -25.80 -13.26 4.98
CA PHE A 146 -26.80 -12.28 4.59
C PHE A 146 -27.74 -12.86 3.52
N THR A 147 -28.92 -12.27 3.38
CA THR A 147 -29.92 -12.68 2.39
C THR A 147 -29.57 -12.23 0.98
N ASP A 148 -28.90 -11.09 0.86
CA ASP A 148 -28.57 -10.45 -0.41
C ASP A 148 -27.10 -10.69 -0.76
N THR A 149 -26.79 -10.73 -2.05
CA THR A 149 -25.41 -10.85 -2.52
C THR A 149 -24.64 -9.55 -2.23
N LEU A 150 -23.47 -9.68 -1.62
CA LEU A 150 -22.62 -8.58 -1.20
C LEU A 150 -21.42 -8.46 -2.16
N LEU A 151 -21.14 -7.24 -2.62
CA LEU A 151 -20.03 -6.94 -3.55
C LEU A 151 -18.82 -6.37 -2.82
N SER A 152 -19.06 -5.46 -1.87
CA SER A 152 -18.03 -4.85 -1.02
C SER A 152 -18.64 -4.39 0.30
N PHE A 153 -17.80 -4.10 1.29
CA PHE A 153 -18.22 -3.51 2.56
C PHE A 153 -17.20 -2.48 3.03
N ASN A 154 -17.61 -1.59 3.94
CA ASN A 154 -16.72 -0.67 4.62
C ASN A 154 -17.24 -0.34 6.03
N PHE A 155 -16.34 -0.18 6.99
CA PHE A 155 -16.69 0.33 8.33
C PHE A 155 -16.78 1.85 8.35
N ASP A 156 -17.63 2.40 9.23
CA ASP A 156 -17.64 3.85 9.50
C ASP A 156 -16.37 4.23 10.30
N PRO A 157 -15.50 5.11 9.77
CA PRO A 157 -14.24 5.49 10.41
C PRO A 157 -14.43 6.26 11.73
N PHE A 158 -15.63 6.80 11.97
CA PHE A 158 -15.95 7.52 13.21
C PHE A 158 -16.75 6.68 14.21
N ASN A 159 -17.29 5.53 13.79
CA ASN A 159 -18.04 4.63 14.65
C ASN A 159 -17.95 3.16 14.16
N GLY A 160 -17.08 2.38 14.79
CA GLY A 160 -16.85 0.97 14.44
C GLY A 160 -18.05 0.02 14.63
N SER A 161 -19.18 0.47 15.18
CA SER A 161 -20.42 -0.33 15.27
C SER A 161 -21.26 -0.31 13.99
N LYS A 162 -20.91 0.55 13.02
CA LYS A 162 -21.66 0.71 11.77
C LYS A 162 -20.89 0.17 10.57
N ILE A 163 -21.60 -0.57 9.73
CA ILE A 163 -21.08 -1.16 8.50
C ILE A 163 -22.04 -0.87 7.36
N ALA A 164 -21.50 -0.48 6.21
CA ALA A 164 -22.24 -0.39 4.96
C ALA A 164 -21.76 -1.46 3.98
N PHE A 165 -22.71 -2.15 3.35
CA PHE A 165 -22.45 -3.10 2.27
C PHE A 165 -23.03 -2.60 0.95
N LEU A 166 -22.29 -2.84 -0.12
CA LEU A 166 -22.76 -2.65 -1.48
C LEU A 166 -23.38 -3.96 -1.99
N CYS A 167 -24.65 -3.92 -2.35
CA CYS A 167 -25.35 -5.00 -3.05
C CYS A 167 -25.66 -4.56 -4.49
N PRO A 168 -25.98 -5.48 -5.42
CA PRO A 168 -26.34 -5.12 -6.79
C PRO A 168 -27.53 -4.14 -6.90
N ASP A 169 -28.52 -4.27 -6.02
CA ASP A 169 -29.77 -3.50 -6.10
C ASP A 169 -29.95 -2.46 -4.98
N CYS A 170 -29.14 -2.52 -3.91
CA CYS A 170 -29.30 -1.68 -2.73
C CYS A 170 -28.00 -1.50 -1.94
N ILE A 171 -28.01 -0.56 -1.01
CA ILE A 171 -27.01 -0.44 0.05
C ILE A 171 -27.61 -1.05 1.32
N LEU A 172 -26.85 -1.88 2.01
CA LEU A 172 -27.30 -2.52 3.25
C LEU A 172 -26.52 -1.93 4.43
N PHE A 173 -27.21 -1.35 5.41
CA PHE A 173 -26.59 -0.83 6.63
C PHE A 173 -26.82 -1.76 7.80
N VAL A 174 -25.75 -2.02 8.56
CA VAL A 174 -25.79 -2.74 9.83
C VAL A 174 -25.25 -1.79 10.90
N ASP A 175 -26.10 -1.41 11.85
CA ASP A 175 -25.77 -0.41 12.87
C ASP A 175 -25.50 -1.00 14.27
N ASP A 176 -25.69 -2.32 14.43
CA ASP A 176 -25.58 -3.04 15.70
C ASP A 176 -24.35 -3.97 15.75
N PHE A 177 -23.28 -3.66 15.01
CA PHE A 177 -22.10 -4.51 14.99
C PHE A 177 -21.41 -4.49 16.36
N GLN A 178 -21.22 -5.70 16.92
CA GLN A 178 -20.45 -5.94 18.12
C GLN A 178 -19.56 -7.16 17.88
N ILE A 179 -18.31 -7.10 18.35
CA ILE A 179 -17.34 -8.15 18.07
C ILE A 179 -17.76 -9.51 18.66
N GLY A 180 -18.30 -9.52 19.87
CA GLY A 180 -18.70 -10.74 20.59
C GLY A 180 -20.10 -11.25 20.28
N LYS A 181 -20.87 -10.56 19.43
CA LYS A 181 -22.26 -10.91 19.15
C LYS A 181 -22.56 -10.80 17.66
N ILE A 182 -23.08 -11.87 17.09
CA ILE A 182 -23.55 -11.87 15.71
C ILE A 182 -24.67 -10.83 15.59
N PRO A 183 -24.61 -9.91 14.61
CA PRO A 183 -25.65 -8.90 14.44
C PRO A 183 -27.00 -9.59 14.21
N SER A 184 -28.04 -9.15 14.90
CA SER A 184 -29.31 -9.88 14.99
C SER A 184 -30.19 -9.73 13.75
N THR A 185 -30.12 -8.57 13.10
CA THR A 185 -30.93 -8.21 11.93
C THR A 185 -30.12 -8.36 10.65
N ASN A 186 -30.74 -8.62 9.50
CA ASN A 186 -30.03 -8.64 8.21
C ASN A 186 -29.58 -7.25 7.73
N GLY A 187 -29.76 -6.20 8.53
CA GLY A 187 -29.48 -4.82 8.14
C GLY A 187 -30.67 -4.15 7.46
N ARG A 188 -30.59 -2.82 7.36
CA ARG A 188 -31.60 -1.97 6.72
C ARG A 188 -31.21 -1.73 5.27
N LYS A 189 -32.14 -1.98 4.34
CA LYS A 189 -31.92 -1.80 2.91
C LYS A 189 -32.25 -0.37 2.52
N PHE A 190 -31.37 0.24 1.74
CA PHE A 190 -31.51 1.57 1.20
C PHE A 190 -31.37 1.49 -0.32
N TYR A 191 -32.40 1.95 -1.02
CA TYR A 191 -32.46 1.98 -2.47
C TYR A 191 -32.22 3.38 -2.98
N ILE A 192 -31.57 3.48 -4.14
CA ILE A 192 -31.32 4.74 -4.82
C ILE A 192 -32.31 4.83 -5.98
N SER A 193 -33.27 5.75 -5.88
CA SER A 193 -34.22 6.05 -6.96
C SER A 193 -33.68 7.18 -7.83
N SER A 194 -33.94 7.17 -9.14
CA SER A 194 -33.57 8.26 -10.05
C SER A 194 -34.83 8.83 -10.69
N PRO A 195 -34.97 10.17 -10.82
CA PRO A 195 -36.08 10.75 -11.55
C PRO A 195 -35.90 10.47 -13.06
N ARG A 196 -36.95 9.99 -13.73
CA ARG A 196 -36.92 9.81 -15.19
C ARG A 196 -36.66 11.15 -15.88
N LEU A 197 -35.77 11.14 -16.88
CA LEU A 197 -35.68 12.20 -17.88
C LEU A 197 -36.52 11.74 -19.08
N ASP A 198 -37.64 12.41 -19.36
CA ASP A 198 -38.39 12.16 -20.59
C ASP A 198 -37.49 12.39 -21.79
N SER A 199 -37.41 11.40 -22.68
CA SER A 199 -36.49 11.31 -23.81
C SER A 199 -36.75 12.31 -24.95
N THR A 200 -37.68 13.25 -24.76
CA THR A 200 -38.08 14.23 -25.79
C THR A 200 -37.35 15.57 -25.69
N SER A 201 -36.46 15.77 -24.70
CA SER A 201 -35.76 17.06 -24.51
C SER A 201 -34.26 16.92 -24.18
N GLU A 202 -33.50 16.13 -24.93
CA GLU A 202 -32.06 15.92 -24.66
C GLU A 202 -31.13 17.03 -25.18
N ASP A 203 -31.55 17.90 -26.11
CA ASP A 203 -30.57 18.66 -26.90
C ASP A 203 -30.26 20.11 -26.47
N SER A 204 -30.72 20.63 -25.33
CA SER A 204 -30.45 22.05 -24.98
C SER A 204 -30.14 22.38 -23.52
N LEU A 205 -30.10 21.39 -22.63
CA LEU A 205 -29.94 21.65 -21.20
C LEU A 205 -28.47 21.67 -20.78
N LYS A 206 -28.00 22.84 -20.32
CA LYS A 206 -26.70 23.00 -19.68
C LYS A 206 -26.54 21.95 -18.57
N GLY A 207 -25.37 21.29 -18.48
CA GLY A 207 -25.12 20.20 -17.52
C GLY A 207 -25.47 20.51 -16.06
N ARG A 208 -25.50 21.80 -15.69
CA ARG A 208 -25.91 22.29 -14.37
C ARG A 208 -27.41 22.13 -14.07
N ASP A 209 -28.28 22.27 -15.06
CA ASP A 209 -29.74 22.12 -14.89
C ASP A 209 -30.16 20.65 -14.87
N ARG A 210 -29.43 19.81 -15.62
CA ARG A 210 -29.50 18.35 -15.53
C ARG A 210 -29.08 17.88 -14.13
N LEU A 211 -27.94 18.38 -13.61
CA LEU A 211 -27.45 18.07 -12.26
C LEU A 211 -28.44 18.47 -11.16
N LYS A 212 -29.00 19.68 -11.22
CA LYS A 212 -30.02 20.16 -10.28
C LYS A 212 -31.28 19.26 -10.27
N ARG A 213 -31.72 18.78 -11.44
CA ARG A 213 -32.86 17.86 -11.56
C ARG A 213 -32.55 16.44 -11.05
N LEU A 214 -31.38 15.92 -11.38
CA LEU A 214 -30.91 14.60 -10.92
C LEU A 214 -30.76 14.59 -9.40
N MET A 215 -30.20 15.66 -8.83
CA MET A 215 -30.08 15.83 -7.37
C MET A 215 -31.45 15.98 -6.68
N LYS A 216 -32.44 16.63 -7.29
CA LYS A 216 -33.78 16.76 -6.70
C LYS A 216 -34.54 15.43 -6.61
N GLY A 217 -34.34 14.51 -7.55
CA GLY A 217 -35.04 13.22 -7.52
C GLY A 217 -34.26 12.04 -6.97
N LEU A 218 -32.94 12.16 -6.71
CA LEU A 218 -32.16 11.06 -6.13
C LEU A 218 -32.38 10.97 -4.62
N VAL A 219 -33.41 10.22 -4.24
CA VAL A 219 -33.78 9.95 -2.84
C VAL A 219 -33.31 8.56 -2.45
N VAL A 220 -32.66 8.47 -1.28
CA VAL A 220 -32.29 7.20 -0.69
C VAL A 220 -33.39 6.80 0.28
N GLY A 221 -34.09 5.70 -0.01
CA GLY A 221 -35.27 5.27 0.75
C GLY A 221 -35.23 3.80 1.15
N GLU A 222 -35.93 3.45 2.23
CA GLU A 222 -36.08 2.06 2.69
C GLU A 222 -37.07 1.26 1.82
N THR A 223 -37.94 1.95 1.08
CA THR A 223 -38.91 1.34 0.16
C THR A 223 -38.28 1.06 -1.20
N ARG A 224 -38.44 -0.18 -1.68
CA ARG A 224 -37.97 -0.57 -3.01
C ARG A 224 -38.69 0.27 -4.09
N PRO A 225 -37.96 1.02 -4.93
CA PRO A 225 -38.57 1.78 -6.02
C PRO A 225 -39.18 0.83 -7.06
N LYS A 226 -40.16 1.33 -7.84
CA LYS A 226 -40.72 0.59 -8.97
C LYS A 226 -39.58 0.25 -9.96
N PRO A 227 -39.61 -0.91 -10.64
CA PRO A 227 -38.51 -1.36 -11.52
C PRO A 227 -38.15 -0.34 -12.61
N ASP A 228 -39.12 0.44 -13.08
CA ASP A 228 -38.90 1.48 -14.11
C ASP A 228 -38.40 2.84 -13.56
N GLU A 229 -38.19 2.99 -12.25
CA GLU A 229 -37.68 4.21 -11.56
C GLU A 229 -36.36 3.94 -10.79
N ALA A 230 -35.91 2.69 -10.79
CA ALA A 230 -34.69 2.27 -10.11
C ALA A 230 -33.46 2.61 -10.97
N MET A 231 -32.52 3.36 -10.39
CA MET A 231 -31.16 3.38 -10.94
C MET A 231 -30.50 2.06 -10.57
N THR A 232 -29.93 1.36 -11.53
CA THR A 232 -29.27 0.08 -11.24
C THR A 232 -27.93 0.36 -10.56
N ILE A 233 -27.88 0.20 -9.23
CA ILE A 233 -26.65 0.23 -8.41
C ILE A 233 -25.62 -0.81 -8.90
N THR A 234 -26.03 -1.70 -9.80
CA THR A 234 -25.21 -2.68 -10.51
C THR A 234 -23.94 -2.11 -11.15
N GLU A 235 -23.94 -0.83 -11.55
CA GLU A 235 -22.78 -0.16 -12.14
C GLU A 235 -21.88 0.56 -11.12
N CYS A 236 -22.26 0.57 -9.83
CA CYS A 236 -21.46 1.18 -8.77
C CYS A 236 -20.17 0.39 -8.55
N LEU A 237 -19.04 1.05 -8.77
CA LEU A 237 -17.71 0.43 -8.72
C LEU A 237 -17.18 0.30 -7.28
N GLN A 238 -17.51 1.26 -6.42
CA GLN A 238 -16.98 1.36 -5.06
C GLN A 238 -17.94 2.10 -4.13
N LEU A 239 -18.06 1.61 -2.90
CA LEU A 239 -18.75 2.25 -1.78
C LEU A 239 -17.73 2.51 -0.66
N THR A 240 -17.65 3.74 -0.14
CA THR A 240 -16.66 4.08 0.90
C THR A 240 -17.18 5.23 1.78
N TYR A 241 -16.99 5.11 3.10
CA TYR A 241 -17.25 6.21 4.02
C TYR A 241 -16.23 7.33 3.87
N HIS A 242 -16.66 8.58 4.05
CA HIS A 242 -15.76 9.71 4.02
C HIS A 242 -14.83 9.70 5.23
N LYS A 243 -13.51 9.60 5.03
CA LYS A 243 -12.54 9.51 6.15
C LYS A 243 -12.40 10.79 7.00
N SER A 244 -12.75 11.96 6.45
CA SER A 244 -12.65 13.23 7.17
C SER A 244 -13.98 13.88 7.59
N LEU A 245 -15.12 13.34 7.15
CA LEU A 245 -16.45 13.89 7.47
C LEU A 245 -17.37 12.80 8.02
N ARG A 246 -17.89 13.03 9.22
CA ARG A 246 -18.82 12.10 9.86
C ARG A 246 -20.10 11.96 9.04
N HIS A 247 -20.66 10.74 8.96
CA HIS A 247 -21.94 10.41 8.34
C HIS A 247 -22.07 10.72 6.83
N HIS A 248 -20.96 10.83 6.12
CA HIS A 248 -20.94 10.99 4.67
C HIS A 248 -20.52 9.68 4.00
N LEU A 249 -21.25 9.27 2.97
CA LEU A 249 -20.98 8.09 2.17
C LEU A 249 -20.74 8.49 0.72
N LEU A 250 -19.72 7.90 0.08
CA LEU A 250 -19.41 8.10 -1.32
C LEU A 250 -19.77 6.85 -2.12
N LEU A 251 -20.43 7.06 -3.26
CA LEU A 251 -20.68 6.05 -4.27
C LEU A 251 -19.98 6.44 -5.57
N LEU A 252 -19.17 5.53 -6.07
CA LEU A 252 -18.40 5.71 -7.28
C LEU A 252 -19.08 5.05 -8.46
N TYR A 253 -19.42 5.87 -9.47
CA TYR A 253 -19.80 5.41 -10.80
C TYR A 253 -18.68 5.74 -11.80
N PRO A 254 -18.65 5.09 -12.98
CA PRO A 254 -17.61 5.36 -13.98
C PRO A 254 -17.51 6.84 -14.41
N ARG A 255 -18.59 7.62 -14.28
CA ARG A 255 -18.66 9.03 -14.73
C ARG A 255 -19.03 10.03 -13.64
N ASP A 256 -19.50 9.58 -12.50
CA ASP A 256 -20.01 10.44 -11.44
C ASP A 256 -19.58 9.91 -10.07
N VAL A 257 -19.29 10.81 -9.13
CA VAL A 257 -19.14 10.47 -7.71
C VAL A 257 -20.30 11.08 -6.95
N ILE A 258 -21.10 10.26 -6.28
CA ILE A 258 -22.28 10.70 -5.53
C ILE A 258 -21.94 10.74 -4.04
N LEU A 259 -22.24 11.87 -3.39
CA LEU A 259 -22.07 12.10 -1.96
C LEU A 259 -23.44 12.05 -1.28
N ILE A 260 -23.57 11.19 -0.27
CA ILE A 260 -24.81 10.97 0.48
C ILE A 260 -24.59 11.35 1.94
N ASP A 261 -25.50 12.13 2.53
CA ASP A 261 -25.59 12.27 3.99
C ASP A 261 -26.46 11.14 4.55
N LEU A 262 -25.93 10.38 5.49
CA LEU A 262 -26.65 9.29 6.15
C LEU A 262 -27.60 9.76 7.25
N HIS A 263 -27.58 11.03 7.62
CA HIS A 263 -28.52 11.58 8.60
C HIS A 263 -29.85 11.97 7.96
N ILE A 264 -29.80 12.54 6.76
CA ILE A 264 -31.00 12.90 5.99
C ILE A 264 -31.34 11.86 4.93
N ASN A 265 -30.46 10.88 4.69
CA ASN A 265 -30.59 9.83 3.67
C ASN A 265 -30.83 10.42 2.27
N GLN A 266 -30.08 11.47 1.94
CA GLN A 266 -30.22 12.16 0.66
C GLN A 266 -28.86 12.56 0.10
N THR A 267 -28.83 12.76 -1.21
CA THR A 267 -27.62 13.21 -1.91
C THR A 267 -27.31 14.68 -1.63
N ILE A 268 -26.11 14.98 -1.17
CA ILE A 268 -25.66 16.36 -0.92
C ILE A 268 -24.91 16.94 -2.12
N GLY A 269 -24.21 16.08 -2.87
CA GLY A 269 -23.35 16.51 -3.96
C GLY A 269 -23.17 15.41 -4.99
N ILE A 270 -23.02 15.81 -6.24
CA ILE A 270 -22.59 14.93 -7.33
C ILE A 270 -21.39 15.61 -7.98
N ILE A 271 -20.31 14.85 -8.13
CA ILE A 271 -19.09 15.30 -8.79
C ILE A 271 -19.07 14.65 -10.18
N PRO A 272 -19.60 15.33 -11.21
CA PRO A 272 -19.58 14.80 -12.56
C PRO A 272 -18.18 14.85 -13.14
N ILE A 273 -17.92 13.98 -14.09
CA ILE A 273 -16.69 13.97 -14.88
C ILE A 273 -17.02 14.36 -16.30
N GLU A 274 -16.16 15.21 -16.87
CA GLU A 274 -16.29 15.64 -18.25
C GLU A 274 -16.23 14.43 -19.20
N ARG A 275 -17.08 14.43 -20.22
CA ARG A 275 -17.17 13.33 -21.20
C ARG A 275 -15.84 13.08 -21.93
N THR A 276 -15.01 14.12 -22.05
CA THR A 276 -13.67 14.09 -22.66
C THR A 276 -12.65 13.32 -21.83
N MET A 277 -12.85 13.20 -20.52
CA MET A 277 -11.94 12.48 -19.64
C MET A 277 -12.20 10.97 -19.67
N SER A 278 -11.24 10.17 -19.22
CA SER A 278 -11.40 8.73 -19.01
C SER A 278 -12.31 8.42 -17.81
N PRO A 279 -13.07 7.30 -17.83
CA PRO A 279 -13.89 6.87 -16.71
C PRO A 279 -13.08 6.62 -15.42
N LEU A 280 -13.75 6.67 -14.27
CA LEU A 280 -13.15 6.33 -12.98
C LEU A 280 -13.12 4.84 -12.72
N VAL A 281 -12.13 4.43 -11.93
CA VAL A 281 -11.92 3.05 -11.47
C VAL A 281 -11.97 2.94 -9.95
N GLN A 282 -11.42 3.92 -9.24
CA GLN A 282 -11.33 3.93 -7.77
C GLN A 282 -11.28 5.37 -7.25
N VAL A 283 -11.80 5.62 -6.05
CA VAL A 283 -11.66 6.89 -5.32
C VAL A 283 -11.11 6.62 -3.93
N CYS A 284 -10.13 7.42 -3.51
CA CYS A 284 -9.58 7.41 -2.16
C CYS A 284 -9.87 8.76 -1.48
N THR A 285 -10.52 8.71 -0.31
CA THR A 285 -10.75 9.88 0.55
C THR A 285 -9.64 10.01 1.56
N THR A 286 -9.19 11.24 1.83
CA THR A 286 -8.16 11.53 2.84
C THR A 286 -8.78 11.80 4.22
N ARG A 287 -8.01 11.51 5.28
CA ARG A 287 -8.36 11.74 6.67
C ARG A 287 -8.02 13.17 7.10
N GLN A 288 -6.83 13.67 6.78
CA GLN A 288 -6.38 14.98 7.25
C GLN A 288 -7.25 16.11 6.69
N ARG A 289 -7.57 16.07 5.40
CA ARG A 289 -8.38 17.09 4.73
C ARG A 289 -9.48 16.49 3.89
N ASP A 290 -10.39 17.34 3.45
CA ASP A 290 -11.47 16.99 2.53
C ASP A 290 -10.99 17.03 1.07
N VAL A 291 -10.18 16.01 0.72
CA VAL A 291 -9.55 15.83 -0.59
C VAL A 291 -9.88 14.43 -1.12
N LEU A 292 -10.15 14.37 -2.42
CA LEU A 292 -10.46 13.14 -3.14
C LEU A 292 -9.41 12.88 -4.20
N TYR A 293 -8.75 11.73 -4.12
CA TYR A 293 -7.91 11.18 -5.19
C TYR A 293 -8.76 10.26 -6.06
N CYS A 294 -8.94 10.63 -7.33
CA CYS A 294 -9.77 9.90 -8.27
C CYS A 294 -8.89 9.22 -9.33
N LEU A 295 -8.90 7.89 -9.37
CA LEU A 295 -8.15 7.10 -10.34
C LEU A 295 -8.97 6.87 -11.60
N HIS A 296 -8.40 7.20 -12.75
CA HIS A 296 -9.02 6.99 -14.06
C HIS A 296 -8.51 5.73 -14.77
N GLU A 297 -9.31 5.18 -15.68
CA GLU A 297 -8.96 3.98 -16.47
C GLU A 297 -7.71 4.19 -17.33
N SER A 298 -7.44 5.42 -17.75
CA SER A 298 -6.21 5.81 -18.46
C SER A 298 -4.94 5.70 -17.62
N GLY A 299 -5.04 5.49 -16.31
CA GLY A 299 -3.90 5.53 -15.38
C GLY A 299 -3.51 6.93 -14.90
N SER A 300 -4.25 7.98 -15.27
CA SER A 300 -4.10 9.30 -14.66
C SER A 300 -4.87 9.38 -13.34
N ILE A 301 -4.39 10.19 -12.39
CA ILE A 301 -5.06 10.47 -11.12
C ILE A 301 -5.41 11.96 -11.07
N SER A 302 -6.67 12.27 -10.78
CA SER A 302 -7.13 13.64 -10.54
C SER A 302 -7.31 13.91 -9.05
N VAL A 303 -6.98 15.12 -8.62
CA VAL A 303 -7.10 15.61 -7.24
C VAL A 303 -8.23 16.61 -7.19
N LYS A 304 -9.22 16.35 -6.34
CA LYS A 304 -10.37 17.23 -6.15
C LYS A 304 -10.43 17.67 -4.69
N VAL A 305 -10.54 18.98 -4.46
CA VAL A 305 -10.56 19.58 -3.11
C VAL A 305 -11.92 20.22 -2.88
N ARG A 306 -12.51 20.04 -1.70
CA ARG A 306 -13.79 20.66 -1.38
C ARG A 306 -13.70 22.19 -1.49
N ARG A 307 -14.66 22.78 -2.21
CA ARG A 307 -14.84 24.24 -2.26
C ARG A 307 -15.36 24.72 -0.92
N ARG A 308 -14.63 25.62 -0.27
CA ARG A 308 -15.08 26.31 0.95
C ARG A 308 -15.61 27.69 0.57
N ASN A 309 -16.86 27.95 0.90
CA ASN A 309 -17.47 29.25 0.68
C ASN A 309 -17.06 30.15 1.84
N ASN A 310 -16.11 31.07 1.60
CA ASN A 310 -15.85 32.17 2.51
C ASN A 310 -16.96 33.19 2.33
N ASN A 311 -18.09 33.03 3.02
CA ASN A 311 -18.97 34.15 3.30
C ASN A 311 -19.29 34.14 4.79
N ASN A 312 -19.13 35.33 5.40
CA ASN A 312 -19.69 35.66 6.69
C ASN A 312 -21.14 35.20 6.74
N ILE A 313 -21.53 34.67 7.90
CA ILE A 313 -22.92 34.44 8.33
C ILE A 313 -23.79 35.50 7.66
N THR A 314 -24.73 35.09 6.81
CA THR A 314 -25.68 35.98 6.15
C THR A 314 -26.24 36.91 7.22
N PRO A 315 -26.03 38.24 7.13
CA PRO A 315 -26.64 39.15 8.09
C PRO A 315 -28.15 38.98 8.00
N SER A 316 -28.80 39.04 9.16
CA SER A 316 -30.25 39.08 9.24
C SER A 316 -30.79 40.14 8.28
N PRO A 317 -31.94 39.92 7.60
CA PRO A 317 -32.49 40.88 6.64
C PRO A 317 -32.76 42.29 7.21
N ILE A 318 -32.68 42.45 8.53
CA ILE A 318 -32.87 43.69 9.27
C ILE A 318 -31.62 44.61 9.26
N ASP A 319 -30.41 44.07 9.04
CA ASP A 319 -29.16 44.84 9.16
C ASP A 319 -28.54 45.24 7.80
N SER A 320 -29.28 45.06 6.69
CA SER A 320 -28.79 45.43 5.36
C SER A 320 -29.15 46.88 5.05
N ALA A 321 -28.15 47.78 5.06
CA ALA A 321 -28.32 49.15 4.60
C ALA A 321 -28.80 49.20 3.14
N ALA A 322 -29.70 50.14 2.84
CA ALA A 322 -30.60 50.19 1.69
C ALA A 322 -29.97 50.39 0.29
N ASP A 323 -28.65 50.24 0.11
CA ASP A 323 -27.97 50.59 -1.15
C ASP A 323 -27.23 49.40 -1.80
N SER A 324 -27.96 48.35 -2.15
CA SER A 324 -27.50 47.40 -3.18
C SER A 324 -28.66 47.03 -4.11
N PRO A 325 -28.59 47.37 -5.42
CA PRO A 325 -29.67 47.10 -6.33
C PRO A 325 -29.60 45.64 -6.83
N ASN A 326 -30.75 44.97 -6.82
CA ASN A 326 -31.04 43.65 -7.39
C ASN A 326 -30.39 42.44 -6.69
N ILE A 327 -30.90 42.11 -5.49
CA ILE A 327 -30.93 40.73 -5.01
C ILE A 327 -32.35 40.20 -5.28
N ASP A 328 -32.50 39.40 -6.33
CA ASP A 328 -33.72 38.62 -6.57
C ASP A 328 -33.92 37.65 -5.39
N PHE A 329 -35.01 37.85 -4.63
CA PHE A 329 -35.40 37.11 -3.43
C PHE A 329 -35.84 35.65 -3.70
N GLY A 330 -35.39 35.06 -4.81
CA GLY A 330 -35.68 33.67 -5.22
C GLY A 330 -34.49 32.93 -5.83
N SER A 331 -33.31 33.57 -5.93
CA SER A 331 -32.12 32.93 -6.50
C SER A 331 -31.24 32.35 -5.40
N TYR A 332 -31.64 31.22 -4.82
CA TYR A 332 -30.75 30.33 -4.05
C TYR A 332 -29.53 30.01 -4.92
N SER A 333 -28.42 30.66 -4.61
CA SER A 333 -27.19 30.66 -5.41
C SER A 333 -26.52 29.29 -5.38
N SER A 334 -25.45 29.14 -6.17
CA SER A 334 -24.59 27.95 -6.23
C SER A 334 -23.93 27.54 -4.91
N ASP A 335 -24.25 28.21 -3.81
CA ASP A 335 -23.43 28.31 -2.60
C ASP A 335 -23.85 27.32 -1.50
N MET A 336 -24.84 26.45 -1.76
CA MET A 336 -25.35 25.48 -0.78
C MET A 336 -25.02 24.02 -1.10
N PHE A 337 -24.25 23.75 -2.16
CA PHE A 337 -23.84 22.40 -2.56
C PHE A 337 -22.47 22.03 -2.00
N VAL A 338 -22.29 20.79 -1.56
CA VAL A 338 -20.93 20.24 -1.38
C VAL A 338 -20.33 20.02 -2.77
N CYS A 339 -19.54 21.00 -3.21
CA CYS A 339 -18.83 20.97 -4.48
C CYS A 339 -17.36 20.67 -4.26
N TYR A 340 -16.78 19.95 -5.21
CA TYR A 340 -15.35 19.72 -5.28
C TYR A 340 -14.77 20.41 -6.52
N ASP A 341 -13.71 21.17 -6.31
CA ASP A 341 -12.94 21.78 -7.38
C ASP A 341 -11.86 20.82 -7.85
N HIS A 342 -11.80 20.59 -9.16
CA HIS A 342 -10.67 19.93 -9.78
C HIS A 342 -9.43 20.84 -9.67
N LYS A 343 -8.38 20.37 -9.00
CA LYS A 343 -7.16 21.17 -8.75
C LYS A 343 -6.01 20.79 -9.67
N CYS A 344 -5.77 19.50 -9.85
CA CYS A 344 -4.74 19.00 -10.75
C CYS A 344 -5.03 17.56 -11.19
N GLN A 345 -4.38 17.13 -12.27
CA GLN A 345 -4.40 15.77 -12.76
C GLN A 345 -2.97 15.38 -13.17
N SER A 346 -2.57 14.15 -12.84
CA SER A 346 -1.29 13.62 -13.32
C SER A 346 -1.34 13.38 -14.83
N GLU A 347 -0.16 13.33 -15.45
CA GLU A 347 -0.06 12.89 -16.84
C GLU A 347 -0.62 11.46 -17.00
N MET A 348 -1.15 11.19 -18.19
CA MET A 348 -1.54 9.83 -18.57
C MET A 348 -0.28 8.99 -18.70
N ILE A 349 -0.16 7.97 -17.86
CA ILE A 349 0.94 7.02 -17.95
C ILE A 349 0.76 6.24 -19.25
N ARG A 350 1.73 6.33 -20.17
CA ARG A 350 1.69 5.61 -21.45
C ARG A 350 1.64 4.11 -21.18
N GLN A 351 0.45 3.54 -21.30
CA GLN A 351 0.21 2.12 -21.11
C GLN A 351 0.61 1.36 -22.38
N MET A 352 1.33 0.25 -22.19
CA MET A 352 1.53 -0.72 -23.27
C MET A 352 0.18 -1.34 -23.65
N LYS A 353 0.04 -1.78 -24.91
CA LYS A 353 -1.19 -2.41 -25.40
C LYS A 353 -1.58 -3.60 -24.50
N GLY A 354 -2.71 -3.49 -23.80
CA GLY A 354 -3.21 -4.51 -22.87
C GLY A 354 -2.90 -4.27 -21.38
N SER A 355 -2.14 -3.22 -21.02
CA SER A 355 -1.94 -2.85 -19.62
C SER A 355 -3.21 -2.17 -19.07
N LYS A 356 -3.64 -2.55 -17.86
CA LYS A 356 -4.79 -1.99 -17.14
C LYS A 356 -4.35 -1.53 -15.76
N VAL A 357 -5.10 -0.59 -15.19
CA VAL A 357 -4.91 -0.15 -13.81
C VAL A 357 -5.51 -1.17 -12.84
N LEU A 358 -4.74 -1.61 -11.85
CA LEU A 358 -5.18 -2.59 -10.86
C LEU A 358 -5.61 -1.94 -9.54
N GLY A 359 -5.00 -0.82 -9.13
CA GLY A 359 -5.42 -0.12 -7.92
C GLY A 359 -4.55 1.06 -7.53
N LEU A 360 -5.10 1.87 -6.64
CA LEU A 360 -4.48 3.04 -6.01
C LEU A 360 -4.36 2.80 -4.50
N SER A 361 -3.23 3.18 -3.92
CA SER A 361 -3.06 3.33 -2.47
C SER A 361 -2.41 4.67 -2.14
N VAL A 362 -2.70 5.20 -0.95
CA VAL A 362 -2.20 6.51 -0.48
C VAL A 362 -1.47 6.27 0.84
N ASP A 363 -0.36 6.99 1.06
CA ASP A 363 0.36 6.95 2.33
C ASP A 363 -0.56 7.38 3.49
N PRO A 364 -0.83 6.52 4.48
CA PRO A 364 -1.78 6.81 5.55
C PRO A 364 -1.31 7.92 6.51
N ILE A 365 -0.02 8.27 6.53
CA ILE A 365 0.53 9.25 7.48
C ILE A 365 0.61 10.64 6.89
N THR A 366 1.20 10.79 5.70
CA THR A 366 1.34 12.11 5.07
C THR A 366 0.18 12.45 4.15
N GLU A 367 -0.50 11.44 3.59
CA GLU A 367 -1.54 11.54 2.55
C GLU A 367 -1.12 12.34 1.30
N LYS A 368 0.18 12.57 1.14
CA LYS A 368 0.81 13.28 0.02
C LYS A 368 1.27 12.32 -1.08
N ASN A 369 1.81 11.17 -0.66
CA ASN A 369 2.39 10.17 -1.54
C ASN A 369 1.37 9.12 -1.95
N ILE A 370 1.44 8.71 -3.21
CA ILE A 370 0.44 7.86 -3.84
C ILE A 370 1.15 6.75 -4.61
N GLY A 371 0.71 5.50 -4.42
CA GLY A 371 1.18 4.33 -5.16
C GLY A 371 0.12 3.83 -6.14
N LEU A 372 0.49 3.70 -7.40
CA LEU A 372 -0.35 3.20 -8.48
C LEU A 372 0.19 1.88 -9.03
N PHE A 373 -0.65 0.85 -9.07
CA PHE A 373 -0.27 -0.47 -9.58
C PHE A 373 -0.93 -0.80 -10.92
N LEU A 374 -0.14 -1.27 -11.87
CA LEU A 374 -0.53 -1.59 -13.24
C LEU A 374 -0.39 -3.10 -13.52
N SER A 375 -1.22 -3.64 -14.42
CA SER A 375 -1.18 -5.06 -14.80
C SER A 375 0.10 -5.46 -15.54
N SER A 376 0.92 -4.49 -15.99
CA SER A 376 2.27 -4.77 -16.48
C SER A 376 3.24 -5.14 -15.35
N GLY A 377 2.80 -5.17 -14.09
CA GLY A 377 3.64 -5.36 -12.91
C GLY A 377 4.36 -4.09 -12.44
N LYS A 378 4.15 -2.96 -13.13
CA LYS A 378 4.78 -1.68 -12.78
C LYS A 378 4.04 -1.04 -11.62
N VAL A 379 4.82 -0.46 -10.71
CA VAL A 379 4.32 0.35 -9.60
C VAL A 379 4.85 1.76 -9.78
N VAL A 380 3.96 2.75 -9.91
CA VAL A 380 4.31 4.16 -10.10
C VAL A 380 4.03 4.91 -8.82
N PHE A 381 5.00 5.64 -8.31
CA PHE A 381 4.86 6.53 -7.18
C PHE A 381 4.66 7.97 -7.65
N LEU A 382 3.68 8.64 -7.07
CA LEU A 382 3.32 10.02 -7.36
C LEU A 382 3.32 10.83 -6.06
N GLU A 383 3.68 12.10 -6.16
CA GLU A 383 3.72 13.03 -5.03
C GLU A 383 2.94 14.30 -5.36
N LEU A 384 2.05 14.71 -4.45
CA LEU A 384 1.27 15.94 -4.57
C LEU A 384 2.07 17.14 -4.06
N GLU A 385 2.35 18.12 -4.93
CA GLU A 385 3.12 19.31 -4.58
C GLU A 385 2.39 20.62 -4.86
N LEU A 386 2.81 21.66 -4.14
CA LEU A 386 2.37 23.04 -4.36
C LEU A 386 3.33 23.72 -5.35
N SER A 387 2.80 24.21 -6.48
CA SER A 387 3.61 24.89 -7.50
C SER A 387 4.32 26.13 -6.92
N GLY A 388 5.64 26.22 -7.09
CA GLY A 388 6.45 27.38 -6.68
C GLY A 388 7.16 27.24 -5.32
N LYS A 389 7.04 26.09 -4.64
CA LYS A 389 7.88 25.73 -3.48
C LYS A 389 8.65 24.45 -3.80
N GLU A 390 9.80 24.61 -4.47
CA GLU A 390 10.66 23.48 -4.92
C GLU A 390 11.26 22.65 -3.75
N ASP A 391 11.21 23.15 -2.50
CA ASP A 391 11.91 22.56 -1.35
C ASP A 391 10.99 21.94 -0.27
N SER A 392 9.85 21.33 -0.64
CA SER A 392 8.91 20.77 0.35
C SER A 392 8.57 19.28 0.24
N PRO A 393 9.54 18.35 0.09
CA PRO A 393 9.28 16.90 0.13
C PRO A 393 8.81 16.36 1.51
N ARG A 394 8.39 17.25 2.44
CA ARG A 394 8.31 16.97 3.88
C ARG A 394 7.06 17.50 4.57
N MET A 395 6.09 18.00 3.82
CA MET A 395 4.83 18.50 4.35
C MET A 395 3.73 17.44 4.26
N SER A 396 2.88 17.38 5.27
CA SER A 396 1.67 16.55 5.23
C SER A 396 0.56 17.23 4.41
N LEU A 397 -0.45 16.49 3.98
CA LEU A 397 -1.58 17.04 3.25
C LEU A 397 -2.25 18.21 4.00
N SER A 398 -2.34 18.14 5.33
CA SER A 398 -2.86 19.22 6.19
C SER A 398 -2.09 20.54 6.06
N GLU A 399 -0.77 20.47 5.82
CA GLU A 399 0.12 21.63 5.68
C GLU A 399 0.14 22.17 4.24
N ILE A 400 -0.09 21.29 3.25
CA ILE A 400 -0.18 21.68 1.84
C ILE A 400 -1.54 22.35 1.58
N VAL A 401 -2.62 21.78 2.11
CA VAL A 401 -3.99 22.25 1.96
C VAL A 401 -4.45 22.89 3.27
N THR A 402 -4.26 24.20 3.41
CA THR A 402 -4.67 24.94 4.62
C THR A 402 -6.08 25.56 4.50
N PRO A 403 -6.82 25.79 5.60
CA PRO A 403 -8.13 26.43 5.62
C PRO A 403 -8.12 27.84 5.04
N PHE A 404 -6.99 28.54 5.18
CA PHE A 404 -6.80 29.93 4.78
C PHE A 404 -6.18 30.08 3.38
N MET A 405 -6.15 29.00 2.59
CA MET A 405 -5.51 29.02 1.28
C MET A 405 -6.14 30.07 0.33
N PRO A 406 -5.32 30.94 -0.29
CA PRO A 406 -5.80 31.80 -1.37
C PRO A 406 -6.15 30.95 -2.60
N ALA A 407 -7.24 31.31 -3.28
CA ALA A 407 -7.76 30.57 -4.44
C ALA A 407 -6.78 30.42 -5.63
N LYS A 408 -5.65 31.15 -5.63
CA LYS A 408 -4.64 31.19 -6.71
C LYS A 408 -3.58 30.10 -6.63
N ASN A 409 -3.51 29.30 -5.58
CA ASN A 409 -2.49 28.25 -5.46
C ASN A 409 -2.78 27.09 -6.43
N THR A 410 -1.81 26.76 -7.29
CA THR A 410 -1.88 25.64 -8.24
C THR A 410 -1.16 24.42 -7.70
N PHE A 411 -1.84 23.27 -7.72
CA PHE A 411 -1.28 21.97 -7.33
C PHE A 411 -0.67 21.27 -8.54
N ARG A 412 0.31 20.41 -8.32
CA ARG A 412 0.85 19.51 -9.33
C ARG A 412 0.99 18.11 -8.74
N LEU A 413 0.71 17.10 -9.56
CA LEU A 413 0.89 15.70 -9.18
C LEU A 413 2.00 15.13 -10.06
N LEU A 414 3.16 14.89 -9.47
CA LEU A 414 4.38 14.54 -10.20
C LEU A 414 4.73 13.05 -10.01
N PRO A 415 5.08 12.32 -11.08
CA PRO A 415 5.65 10.99 -10.95
C PRO A 415 7.08 11.10 -10.40
N THR A 416 7.29 10.54 -9.20
CA THR A 416 8.60 10.58 -8.54
C THR A 416 9.46 9.40 -8.94
N SER A 417 8.86 8.21 -9.05
CA SER A 417 9.60 6.99 -9.34
C SER A 417 8.72 5.84 -9.83
N VAL A 418 9.34 4.81 -10.41
CA VAL A 418 8.66 3.63 -10.94
C VAL A 418 9.46 2.36 -10.62
N VAL A 419 8.80 1.35 -10.05
CA VAL A 419 9.33 -0.03 -10.04
C VAL A 419 9.01 -0.65 -11.39
N SER A 420 10.04 -0.94 -12.17
CA SER A 420 9.92 -1.56 -13.50
C SER A 420 10.37 -3.02 -13.51
N ASN A 421 9.61 -3.87 -14.20
CA ASN A 421 9.90 -5.29 -14.41
C ASN A 421 10.15 -5.59 -15.90
N VAL A 422 10.40 -6.86 -16.21
CA VAL A 422 10.53 -7.36 -17.59
C VAL A 422 9.34 -6.91 -18.42
N ASN A 423 9.61 -6.26 -19.55
CA ASN A 423 8.60 -5.95 -20.55
C ASN A 423 8.50 -7.09 -21.58
N GLY A 424 7.32 -7.66 -21.74
CA GLY A 424 7.08 -8.78 -22.65
C GLY A 424 7.30 -10.16 -22.02
N GLN A 425 7.02 -11.21 -22.80
CA GLN A 425 7.18 -12.59 -22.36
C GLN A 425 8.65 -12.99 -22.41
N ILE A 426 9.13 -13.65 -21.35
CA ILE A 426 10.49 -14.20 -21.31
C ILE A 426 10.59 -15.36 -22.30
N THR A 427 11.66 -15.40 -23.08
CA THR A 427 11.93 -16.48 -24.05
C THR A 427 13.11 -17.35 -23.65
N ILE A 428 14.13 -16.79 -22.99
CA ILE A 428 15.33 -17.53 -22.55
C ILE A 428 15.99 -16.86 -21.34
N VAL A 429 16.64 -17.66 -20.49
CA VAL A 429 17.49 -17.16 -19.40
C VAL A 429 18.86 -17.84 -19.36
N LYS A 430 19.90 -17.06 -19.07
CA LYS A 430 21.26 -17.60 -18.87
C LYS A 430 22.01 -16.85 -17.79
N MET A 431 22.52 -17.57 -16.82
CA MET A 431 23.38 -17.08 -15.76
C MET A 431 24.77 -16.81 -16.31
N CYS A 432 25.40 -15.74 -15.81
CA CYS A 432 26.78 -15.45 -16.14
C CYS A 432 27.72 -16.60 -15.75
N PRO A 433 28.92 -16.69 -16.37
CA PRO A 433 29.89 -17.72 -16.04
C PRO A 433 30.21 -17.75 -14.53
N PRO A 434 30.35 -18.93 -13.92
CA PRO A 434 30.42 -19.06 -12.47
C PRO A 434 31.66 -18.42 -11.84
N VAL A 435 31.58 -18.21 -10.51
CA VAL A 435 32.71 -17.75 -9.70
C VAL A 435 33.85 -18.76 -9.75
N THR A 436 35.06 -18.25 -9.90
CA THR A 436 36.35 -18.96 -9.89
C THR A 436 37.34 -18.16 -9.06
N VAL A 437 38.42 -18.78 -8.59
CA VAL A 437 39.48 -18.10 -7.83
C VAL A 437 40.04 -16.87 -8.56
N LYS A 438 40.04 -16.89 -9.91
CA LYS A 438 40.59 -15.81 -10.75
C LYS A 438 39.64 -14.60 -10.91
N ASN A 439 38.33 -14.76 -10.74
CA ASN A 439 37.36 -13.72 -11.04
C ASN A 439 36.54 -13.23 -9.82
N VAL A 440 36.78 -13.75 -8.62
CA VAL A 440 36.03 -13.39 -7.39
C VAL A 440 35.91 -11.88 -7.20
N GLN A 441 37.00 -11.13 -7.42
CA GLN A 441 37.04 -9.68 -7.19
C GLN A 441 36.11 -8.86 -8.10
N HIS A 442 35.77 -9.38 -9.28
CA HIS A 442 34.98 -8.66 -10.30
C HIS A 442 33.67 -9.37 -10.64
N PHE A 443 33.33 -10.43 -9.90
CA PHE A 443 32.16 -11.22 -10.19
C PHE A 443 30.90 -10.57 -9.63
N LEU A 444 29.89 -10.44 -10.50
CA LEU A 444 28.53 -10.08 -10.12
C LEU A 444 27.59 -11.22 -10.57
N PRO A 445 26.65 -11.67 -9.74
CA PRO A 445 25.73 -12.74 -10.08
C PRO A 445 24.61 -12.23 -11.00
N ILE A 446 24.97 -11.97 -12.26
CA ILE A 446 24.06 -11.41 -13.26
C ILE A 446 23.41 -12.50 -14.11
N LEU A 447 22.12 -12.32 -14.42
CA LEU A 447 21.30 -13.17 -15.26
C LEU A 447 20.89 -12.41 -16.52
N GLY A 448 21.21 -12.96 -17.69
CA GLY A 448 20.73 -12.45 -18.97
C GLY A 448 19.36 -13.05 -19.29
N VAL A 449 18.39 -12.20 -19.63
CA VAL A 449 17.00 -12.57 -19.89
C VAL A 449 16.58 -12.00 -21.24
N GLY A 450 16.27 -12.87 -22.19
CA GLY A 450 15.74 -12.49 -23.50
C GLY A 450 14.22 -12.43 -23.48
N THR A 451 13.66 -11.50 -24.27
CA THR A 451 12.21 -11.31 -24.38
C THR A 451 11.69 -11.52 -25.79
N SER A 452 10.38 -11.72 -25.90
CA SER A 452 9.67 -11.81 -27.18
C SER A 452 9.71 -10.51 -28.00
N THR A 453 10.00 -9.37 -27.37
CA THR A 453 10.08 -8.05 -28.02
C THR A 453 11.49 -7.70 -28.50
N GLY A 454 12.47 -8.60 -28.39
CA GLY A 454 13.85 -8.32 -28.82
C GLY A 454 14.70 -7.55 -27.79
N LEU A 455 14.19 -7.36 -26.57
CA LEU A 455 14.91 -6.73 -25.47
C LEU A 455 15.71 -7.77 -24.67
N LEU A 456 16.92 -7.39 -24.29
CA LEU A 456 17.79 -8.11 -23.37
C LEU A 456 17.80 -7.39 -22.02
N TYR A 457 17.32 -8.06 -20.98
CA TYR A 457 17.43 -7.60 -19.60
C TYR A 457 18.60 -8.30 -18.91
N ILE A 458 19.41 -7.52 -18.20
CA ILE A 458 20.45 -8.03 -17.30
C ILE A 458 19.96 -7.81 -15.87
N TYR A 459 19.68 -8.88 -15.15
CA TYR A 459 19.27 -8.84 -13.75
C TYR A 459 20.45 -9.11 -12.82
N ASN A 460 20.56 -8.37 -11.73
CA ASN A 460 21.43 -8.77 -10.64
C ASN A 460 20.65 -9.64 -9.65
N LEU A 461 21.01 -10.91 -9.52
CA LEU A 461 20.30 -11.83 -8.63
C LEU A 461 20.67 -11.66 -7.15
N SER A 462 21.72 -10.89 -6.82
CA SER A 462 22.01 -10.59 -5.42
C SER A 462 20.98 -9.63 -4.83
N ASP A 463 20.70 -8.53 -5.54
CA ASP A 463 19.79 -7.47 -5.10
C ASP A 463 18.39 -7.55 -5.72
N GLY A 464 18.20 -8.37 -6.76
CA GLY A 464 16.91 -8.59 -7.41
C GLY A 464 16.50 -7.45 -8.33
N THR A 465 17.42 -6.55 -8.69
CA THR A 465 17.14 -5.37 -9.51
C THR A 465 17.59 -5.56 -10.96
N VAL A 466 17.00 -4.78 -11.87
CA VAL A 466 17.47 -4.69 -13.26
C VAL A 466 18.76 -3.90 -13.29
N TYR A 467 19.85 -4.55 -13.70
CA TYR A 467 21.14 -3.91 -13.91
C TYR A 467 21.13 -3.08 -15.19
N LYS A 468 20.63 -3.64 -16.30
CA LYS A 468 20.47 -2.96 -17.60
C LYS A 468 19.33 -3.53 -18.45
N GLU A 469 18.77 -2.67 -19.28
CA GLU A 469 17.84 -3.00 -20.35
C GLU A 469 18.47 -2.57 -21.69
N LEU A 470 18.56 -3.51 -22.64
CA LEU A 470 19.21 -3.29 -23.94
C LEU A 470 18.27 -3.72 -25.07
N ALA A 471 17.92 -2.79 -25.96
CA ALA A 471 17.19 -3.09 -27.18
C ALA A 471 18.16 -3.49 -28.29
N ILE A 472 18.26 -4.79 -28.57
CA ILE A 472 19.30 -5.34 -29.46
C ILE A 472 18.69 -5.85 -30.77
N HIS A 473 17.61 -6.62 -30.68
CA HIS A 473 17.02 -7.32 -31.83
C HIS A 473 15.67 -6.74 -32.23
N SER A 474 15.30 -6.93 -33.50
CA SER A 474 13.95 -6.59 -33.99
C SER A 474 12.94 -7.74 -33.79
N TYR A 475 13.43 -8.93 -33.52
CA TYR A 475 12.66 -10.18 -33.38
C TYR A 475 12.82 -10.78 -31.97
N PRO A 476 11.97 -11.77 -31.60
CA PRO A 476 12.12 -12.50 -30.33
C PRO A 476 13.52 -13.09 -30.18
N ILE A 477 14.16 -12.86 -29.03
CA ILE A 477 15.46 -13.47 -28.73
C ILE A 477 15.23 -14.96 -28.53
N ARG A 478 15.84 -15.81 -29.36
CA ARG A 478 15.68 -17.27 -29.32
C ARG A 478 16.83 -17.97 -28.61
N GLY A 479 17.99 -17.32 -28.51
CA GLY A 479 19.07 -17.83 -27.67
C GLY A 479 20.09 -16.79 -27.22
N LEU A 480 20.80 -17.17 -26.16
CA LEU A 480 21.73 -16.33 -25.43
C LEU A 480 22.85 -17.20 -24.84
N GLU A 481 24.10 -16.82 -25.10
CA GLU A 481 25.27 -17.44 -24.49
C GLU A 481 26.29 -16.38 -24.05
N TRP A 482 26.90 -16.59 -22.89
CA TRP A 482 27.91 -15.69 -22.34
C TRP A 482 29.28 -15.96 -22.95
N THR A 483 29.90 -14.94 -23.54
CA THR A 483 31.27 -14.99 -24.08
C THR A 483 32.31 -14.62 -23.03
N GLY A 484 31.88 -13.91 -21.98
CA GLY A 484 32.72 -13.52 -20.86
C GLY A 484 31.89 -13.11 -19.66
N LEU A 485 32.51 -12.42 -18.69
CA LEU A 485 31.77 -11.77 -17.60
C LEU A 485 31.13 -10.44 -18.04
N LYS A 486 31.58 -9.90 -19.18
CA LYS A 486 31.22 -8.56 -19.67
C LYS A 486 30.54 -8.58 -21.04
N SER A 487 30.44 -9.74 -21.69
CA SER A 487 29.91 -9.83 -23.04
C SER A 487 29.04 -11.06 -23.23
N VAL A 488 28.04 -10.90 -24.09
CA VAL A 488 27.05 -11.93 -24.47
C VAL A 488 26.90 -11.98 -25.98
N ILE A 489 26.64 -13.16 -26.51
CA ILE A 489 26.14 -13.33 -27.88
C ILE A 489 24.67 -13.71 -27.78
N THR A 490 23.84 -13.02 -28.57
CA THR A 490 22.40 -13.24 -28.64
C THR A 490 21.98 -13.44 -30.08
N PHE A 491 21.01 -14.31 -30.31
CA PHE A 491 20.42 -14.50 -31.63
C PHE A 491 18.90 -14.46 -31.59
N ALA A 492 18.32 -13.90 -32.66
CA ALA A 492 16.88 -13.73 -32.82
C ALA A 492 16.45 -14.02 -34.26
N TYR A 493 15.20 -14.44 -34.40
CA TYR A 493 14.54 -14.61 -35.69
C TYR A 493 13.02 -14.60 -35.52
N GLY A 494 12.31 -14.14 -36.55
CA GLY A 494 10.85 -14.13 -36.63
C GLY A 494 10.26 -15.51 -36.99
N ASP A 495 8.94 -15.60 -37.07
CA ASP A 495 8.26 -16.88 -37.35
C ASP A 495 8.26 -17.19 -38.86
N GLY A 496 8.54 -18.45 -39.22
CA GLY A 496 8.56 -18.93 -40.62
C GLY A 496 9.50 -20.12 -40.84
N ALA A 497 9.38 -20.79 -42.00
CA ALA A 497 10.29 -21.88 -42.39
C ALA A 497 11.67 -21.36 -42.81
N LYS A 498 11.70 -20.21 -43.49
CA LYS A 498 12.91 -19.43 -43.74
C LYS A 498 12.79 -18.06 -43.08
N VAL A 499 13.81 -17.66 -42.34
CA VAL A 499 13.80 -16.51 -41.44
C VAL A 499 15.02 -15.63 -41.68
N LYS A 500 14.97 -14.40 -41.19
CA LYS A 500 16.14 -13.54 -41.06
C LYS A 500 16.80 -13.83 -39.73
N ASN A 501 18.00 -14.40 -39.77
CA ASN A 501 18.79 -14.69 -38.58
C ASN A 501 19.59 -13.44 -38.18
N GLU A 502 19.28 -12.87 -37.01
CA GLU A 502 20.03 -11.77 -36.41
C GLU A 502 20.95 -12.33 -35.31
N VAL A 503 22.24 -12.04 -35.36
CA VAL A 503 23.22 -12.42 -34.34
C VAL A 503 24.06 -11.21 -33.96
N TYR A 504 24.06 -10.87 -32.68
CA TYR A 504 24.81 -9.74 -32.14
C TYR A 504 25.68 -10.18 -30.96
N MET A 505 26.89 -9.64 -30.87
CA MET A 505 27.71 -9.66 -29.68
C MET A 505 27.60 -8.33 -28.96
N THR A 506 27.18 -8.35 -27.70
CA THR A 506 26.93 -7.15 -26.91
C THR A 506 27.80 -7.13 -25.67
N ASP A 507 28.50 -6.02 -25.45
CA ASP A 507 29.16 -5.72 -24.18
C ASP A 507 28.12 -5.15 -23.21
N ILE A 508 27.88 -5.85 -22.11
CA ILE A 508 26.88 -5.45 -21.12
C ILE A 508 27.30 -4.20 -20.35
N TRP A 509 28.59 -3.85 -20.29
CA TRP A 509 29.07 -2.69 -19.53
C TRP A 509 28.99 -1.40 -20.32
N THR A 510 29.29 -1.45 -21.62
CA THR A 510 29.18 -0.28 -22.52
C THR A 510 27.83 -0.19 -23.22
N GLY A 511 27.12 -1.31 -23.35
CA GLY A 511 25.91 -1.43 -24.18
C GLY A 511 26.20 -1.51 -25.68
N HIS A 512 27.47 -1.50 -26.08
CA HIS A 512 27.86 -1.56 -27.49
C HIS A 512 27.58 -2.96 -28.06
N SER A 513 26.89 -3.01 -29.20
CA SER A 513 26.50 -4.25 -29.87
C SER A 513 27.12 -4.32 -31.27
N ILE A 514 27.88 -5.38 -31.53
CA ILE A 514 28.55 -5.66 -32.79
C ILE A 514 27.72 -6.70 -33.55
N PRO A 515 27.24 -6.41 -34.78
CA PRO A 515 26.54 -7.39 -35.60
C PRO A 515 27.52 -8.45 -36.12
N ILE A 516 27.18 -9.72 -35.93
CA ILE A 516 27.92 -10.87 -36.51
C ILE A 516 27.20 -11.36 -37.77
N ARG A 517 25.86 -11.48 -37.70
CA ARG A 517 25.00 -11.90 -38.83
C ARG A 517 23.77 -11.01 -38.88
N THR A 518 23.62 -10.25 -39.96
CA THR A 518 22.46 -9.37 -40.22
C THR A 518 22.03 -9.42 -41.69
N GLU A 519 22.45 -10.47 -42.40
CA GLU A 519 22.26 -10.57 -43.85
C GLU A 519 20.77 -10.58 -44.24
N LYS A 520 20.46 -9.99 -45.41
CA LYS A 520 19.08 -9.83 -45.90
C LYS A 520 18.47 -11.11 -46.48
N MET A 521 19.27 -12.16 -46.70
CA MET A 521 18.86 -13.44 -47.29
C MET A 521 18.04 -14.26 -46.29
N LEU A 522 16.98 -14.92 -46.76
CA LEU A 522 16.15 -15.81 -45.94
C LEU A 522 16.82 -17.19 -45.84
N GLU A 523 17.14 -17.61 -44.63
CA GLU A 523 17.83 -18.86 -44.32
C GLU A 523 17.01 -19.73 -43.37
N ASN A 524 17.42 -20.98 -43.15
CA ASN A 524 16.81 -21.80 -42.10
C ASN A 524 17.12 -21.21 -40.71
N PRO A 525 16.23 -21.36 -39.72
CA PRO A 525 16.43 -20.80 -38.38
C PRO A 525 17.64 -21.41 -37.67
N ILE A 526 18.33 -20.60 -36.87
CA ILE A 526 19.38 -21.07 -35.97
C ILE A 526 18.75 -21.97 -34.89
N SER A 527 19.29 -23.18 -34.73
CA SER A 527 18.84 -24.13 -33.70
C SER A 527 19.69 -24.07 -32.43
N ILE A 528 21.01 -23.95 -32.56
CA ILE A 528 21.95 -23.98 -31.43
C ILE A 528 23.06 -22.96 -31.64
N LEU A 529 23.41 -22.23 -30.58
CA LEU A 529 24.63 -21.43 -30.49
C LEU A 529 25.37 -21.82 -29.20
N LYS A 530 26.67 -22.14 -29.29
CA LYS A 530 27.48 -22.53 -28.13
C LYS A 530 28.88 -21.92 -28.20
N VAL A 531 29.31 -21.31 -27.10
CA VAL A 531 30.66 -20.73 -26.95
C VAL A 531 31.61 -21.76 -26.32
N SER A 532 32.86 -21.80 -26.79
CA SER A 532 33.86 -22.74 -26.28
C SER A 532 34.28 -22.41 -24.84
N PRO A 533 34.60 -23.40 -23.99
CA PRO A 533 35.00 -23.18 -22.60
C PRO A 533 36.23 -22.28 -22.43
N LEU A 534 37.17 -22.33 -23.39
CA LEU A 534 38.34 -21.45 -23.42
C LEU A 534 38.05 -20.08 -24.04
N ARG A 535 36.81 -19.84 -24.50
CA ARG A 535 36.35 -18.58 -25.11
C ARG A 535 37.20 -18.20 -26.33
N LYS A 536 37.58 -19.21 -27.11
CA LYS A 536 38.30 -19.02 -28.38
C LYS A 536 37.35 -19.07 -29.56
N PHE A 537 36.38 -19.99 -29.51
CA PHE A 537 35.50 -20.27 -30.63
C PHE A 537 34.04 -20.20 -30.22
N PHE A 538 33.16 -20.04 -31.19
CA PHE A 538 31.74 -20.34 -31.02
C PHE A 538 31.21 -21.07 -32.26
N VAL A 539 30.16 -21.84 -32.06
CA VAL A 539 29.52 -22.65 -33.10
C VAL A 539 28.08 -22.19 -33.28
N ILE A 540 27.66 -22.04 -34.53
CA ILE A 540 26.28 -21.78 -34.94
C ILE A 540 25.78 -23.01 -35.70
N VAL A 541 24.69 -23.61 -35.24
CA VAL A 541 24.01 -24.71 -35.93
C VAL A 541 22.75 -24.16 -36.57
N ILE A 542 22.64 -24.33 -37.89
CA ILE A 542 21.46 -23.99 -38.67
C ILE A 542 20.58 -25.23 -38.79
N LYS A 543 19.27 -25.09 -38.58
CA LYS A 543 18.32 -26.21 -38.68
C LYS A 543 18.37 -26.83 -40.08
N GLU A 544 18.57 -28.15 -40.16
CA GLU A 544 18.69 -28.90 -41.43
C GLU A 544 19.81 -28.38 -42.35
N GLY A 545 20.79 -27.65 -41.81
CA GLY A 545 21.95 -27.12 -42.51
C GLY A 545 23.26 -27.58 -41.88
N PRO A 546 24.41 -27.34 -42.55
CA PRO A 546 25.71 -27.56 -41.93
C PRO A 546 25.93 -26.56 -40.78
N PHE A 547 26.59 -27.00 -39.71
CA PHE A 547 27.00 -26.07 -38.67
C PHE A 547 28.26 -25.28 -39.08
N GLU A 548 28.38 -24.09 -38.54
CA GLU A 548 29.44 -23.13 -38.78
C GLU A 548 30.28 -22.93 -37.51
N MET A 549 31.60 -22.83 -37.67
CA MET A 549 32.55 -22.55 -36.59
C MET A 549 33.20 -21.19 -36.81
N TRP A 550 33.20 -20.36 -35.77
CA TRP A 550 33.62 -18.98 -35.80
C TRP A 550 34.70 -18.72 -34.73
N ASP A 551 35.60 -17.78 -35.02
CA ASP A 551 36.55 -17.26 -34.03
C ASP A 551 35.86 -16.17 -33.19
N LEU A 552 35.98 -16.28 -31.86
CA LEU A 552 35.36 -15.35 -30.93
C LEU A 552 36.09 -14.01 -30.86
N HIS A 553 37.40 -13.97 -31.13
CA HIS A 553 38.17 -12.73 -31.02
C HIS A 553 38.01 -11.84 -32.26
N THR A 554 38.12 -12.44 -33.45
CA THR A 554 37.97 -11.70 -34.71
C THR A 554 36.53 -11.64 -35.21
N LEU A 555 35.62 -12.44 -34.66
CA LEU A 555 34.24 -12.61 -35.13
C LEU A 555 34.16 -13.06 -36.60
N THR A 556 35.17 -13.80 -37.06
CA THR A 556 35.24 -14.32 -38.44
C THR A 556 34.83 -15.79 -38.52
N LEU A 557 34.22 -16.16 -39.64
CA LEU A 557 33.87 -17.54 -39.95
C LEU A 557 35.15 -18.33 -40.29
N LEU A 558 35.46 -19.35 -39.50
CA LEU A 558 36.61 -20.22 -39.72
C LEU A 558 36.30 -21.37 -40.66
N ARG A 559 35.13 -22.01 -40.48
CA ARG A 559 34.75 -23.20 -41.26
C ARG A 559 33.25 -23.42 -41.30
N THR A 560 32.74 -23.80 -42.47
CA THR A 560 31.39 -24.37 -42.64
C THR A 560 31.52 -25.85 -42.93
N MET A 561 30.75 -26.69 -42.24
CA MET A 561 30.79 -28.15 -42.46
C MET A 561 30.16 -28.55 -43.79
N SER A 562 30.49 -29.74 -44.29
CA SER A 562 29.93 -30.26 -45.54
C SER A 562 28.43 -30.52 -45.40
N LYS A 563 27.66 -30.37 -46.49
CA LYS A 563 26.24 -30.75 -46.54
C LYS A 563 25.99 -32.26 -46.31
N LYS A 564 27.03 -33.09 -46.44
CA LYS A 564 26.99 -34.53 -46.11
C LYS A 564 27.12 -34.82 -44.61
N PHE A 565 27.36 -33.79 -43.80
CA PHE A 565 27.55 -33.94 -42.36
C PHE A 565 26.20 -34.29 -41.68
N PRO A 566 26.18 -35.18 -40.66
CA PRO A 566 24.96 -35.51 -39.94
C PRO A 566 24.28 -34.27 -39.35
N PHE A 567 22.95 -34.25 -39.34
CA PHE A 567 22.20 -33.16 -38.73
C PHE A 567 22.37 -33.16 -37.22
N VAL A 568 22.85 -32.04 -36.69
CA VAL A 568 23.12 -31.88 -35.26
C VAL A 568 21.81 -31.57 -34.53
N VAL A 569 21.42 -32.43 -33.58
CA VAL A 569 20.21 -32.26 -32.75
C VAL A 569 20.53 -31.64 -31.40
N ALA A 570 21.61 -32.08 -30.76
CA ALA A 570 22.10 -31.51 -29.50
C ALA A 570 23.63 -31.47 -29.50
N LEU A 571 24.21 -30.40 -28.95
CA LEU A 571 25.64 -30.12 -28.98
C LEU A 571 26.11 -29.47 -27.68
N GLU A 572 27.24 -29.94 -27.14
CA GLU A 572 27.85 -29.43 -25.91
C GLU A 572 29.39 -29.53 -25.98
N TRP A 573 30.09 -28.56 -25.40
CA TRP A 573 31.55 -28.57 -25.31
C TRP A 573 32.04 -29.40 -24.13
N SER A 574 33.18 -30.08 -24.29
CA SER A 574 33.86 -30.74 -23.18
C SER A 574 34.52 -29.72 -22.25
N PRO A 575 34.31 -29.82 -20.92
CA PRO A 575 35.01 -28.98 -19.95
C PRO A 575 36.49 -29.39 -19.79
N ILE A 576 36.88 -30.56 -20.31
CA ILE A 576 38.26 -31.05 -20.29
C ILE A 576 38.94 -30.58 -21.57
N HIS A 577 40.09 -29.92 -21.43
CA HIS A 577 40.97 -29.54 -22.53
C HIS A 577 42.31 -30.28 -22.37
N SER A 578 42.87 -30.80 -23.46
CA SER A 578 44.18 -31.45 -23.43
C SER A 578 45.27 -30.45 -23.81
N VAL A 579 46.25 -30.26 -22.93
CA VAL A 579 47.51 -29.58 -23.25
C VAL A 579 48.49 -30.66 -23.68
N LYS A 580 49.02 -30.61 -24.91
CA LYS A 580 50.17 -31.44 -25.26
C LYS A 580 51.37 -30.96 -24.42
N SER A 581 51.73 -31.69 -23.38
CA SER A 581 53.07 -31.57 -22.81
C SER A 581 54.05 -32.16 -23.83
N ILE A 582 54.95 -31.32 -24.33
CA ILE A 582 56.04 -31.75 -25.21
C ILE A 582 57.00 -32.59 -24.37
N GLN A 583 56.78 -33.90 -24.34
CA GLN A 583 57.77 -34.88 -23.88
C GLN A 583 57.84 -36.04 -24.89
N SER A 584 58.42 -35.76 -26.06
CA SER A 584 59.25 -36.72 -26.81
C SER A 584 59.87 -36.07 -28.05
N LYS A 585 61.19 -35.87 -27.99
CA LYS A 585 62.21 -35.73 -29.06
C LYS A 585 61.77 -35.29 -30.49
N LYS A 586 62.35 -34.15 -30.90
CA LYS A 586 62.73 -33.70 -32.26
C LYS A 586 61.61 -33.47 -33.30
N LYS A 587 61.18 -32.21 -33.41
CA LYS A 587 61.27 -31.36 -34.62
C LYS A 587 60.91 -29.91 -34.24
N GLU A 588 61.86 -29.00 -34.40
CA GLU A 588 61.66 -27.55 -34.28
C GLU A 588 60.93 -27.05 -35.53
N THR A 589 59.60 -27.08 -35.48
CA THR A 589 58.69 -26.25 -36.30
C THR A 589 57.29 -26.63 -35.84
N GLU A 590 56.73 -25.82 -34.93
CA GLU A 590 55.29 -25.63 -34.68
C GLU A 590 55.12 -24.92 -33.32
N LEU A 591 55.57 -23.66 -33.24
CA LEU A 591 54.94 -22.68 -32.37
C LEU A 591 53.79 -22.04 -33.17
N GLY A 592 52.60 -21.93 -32.57
CA GLY A 592 51.51 -21.13 -33.14
C GLY A 592 51.90 -19.67 -33.29
N ARG A 593 51.18 -18.92 -34.13
CA ARG A 593 51.50 -17.52 -34.54
C ARG A 593 51.75 -16.54 -33.37
N ASP A 594 51.31 -16.86 -32.14
CA ASP A 594 51.41 -16.00 -30.95
C ASP A 594 52.22 -16.58 -29.77
N GLY A 595 53.01 -17.65 -29.97
CA GLY A 595 53.87 -18.18 -28.89
C GLY A 595 53.12 -18.87 -27.72
N ARG A 596 51.82 -19.16 -27.88
CA ARG A 596 51.00 -19.90 -26.90
C ARG A 596 51.01 -21.42 -27.19
N PRO A 597 50.96 -22.29 -26.16
CA PRO A 597 50.88 -23.74 -26.36
C PRO A 597 49.58 -24.13 -27.08
N PHE A 598 49.65 -25.14 -27.96
CA PHE A 598 48.49 -25.73 -28.62
C PHE A 598 47.57 -26.41 -27.59
N ILE A 599 46.43 -25.78 -27.30
CA ILE A 599 45.40 -26.33 -26.42
C ILE A 599 44.27 -26.87 -27.31
N ARG A 600 43.92 -28.14 -27.14
CA ARG A 600 42.81 -28.78 -27.86
C ARG A 600 41.54 -28.71 -27.03
N GLU A 601 40.46 -28.27 -27.65
CA GLU A 601 39.10 -28.36 -27.09
C GLU A 601 38.39 -29.58 -27.70
N HIS A 602 37.46 -30.17 -26.96
CA HIS A 602 36.65 -31.28 -27.47
C HIS A 602 35.19 -30.86 -27.59
N LEU A 603 34.54 -31.27 -28.66
CA LEU A 603 33.15 -30.95 -28.99
C LEU A 603 32.35 -32.25 -29.09
N VAL A 604 31.19 -32.31 -28.43
CA VAL A 604 30.33 -33.49 -28.45
C VAL A 604 28.96 -33.13 -29.01
N PHE A 605 28.42 -33.96 -29.91
CA PHE A 605 27.05 -33.78 -30.40
C PHE A 605 26.34 -35.10 -30.68
N SER A 606 25.03 -35.05 -30.80
CA SER A 606 24.18 -36.15 -31.26
C SER A 606 23.48 -35.84 -32.58
N ASP A 607 23.28 -36.88 -33.38
CA ASP A 607 22.51 -36.80 -34.63
C ASP A 607 21.04 -37.23 -34.43
N THR A 608 20.28 -37.26 -35.53
CA THR A 608 18.88 -37.70 -35.55
C THR A 608 18.69 -39.18 -35.25
N GLU A 609 19.75 -39.99 -35.32
CA GLU A 609 19.77 -41.42 -35.00
C GLU A 609 20.30 -41.68 -33.58
N SER A 610 20.43 -40.62 -32.76
CA SER A 610 20.95 -40.68 -31.38
C SER A 610 22.39 -41.19 -31.27
N LYS A 611 23.18 -41.18 -32.36
CA LYS A 611 24.63 -41.48 -32.32
C LYS A 611 25.37 -40.33 -31.67
N LEU A 612 26.28 -40.64 -30.75
CA LEU A 612 27.10 -39.65 -30.07
C LEU A 612 28.46 -39.52 -30.77
N TYR A 613 28.80 -38.31 -31.17
CA TYR A 613 30.06 -37.98 -31.81
C TYR A 613 30.93 -37.14 -30.90
N HIS A 614 32.21 -37.49 -30.80
CA HIS A 614 33.21 -36.73 -30.06
C HIS A 614 34.30 -36.22 -31.01
N PHE A 615 34.43 -34.90 -31.15
CA PHE A 615 35.35 -34.22 -32.06
C PHE A 615 36.46 -33.47 -31.33
N ASN A 616 37.61 -33.31 -31.98
CA ASN A 616 38.72 -32.50 -31.49
C ASN A 616 38.79 -31.21 -32.31
N VAL A 617 38.78 -30.06 -31.63
CA VAL A 617 38.87 -28.74 -32.24
C VAL A 617 40.26 -28.16 -31.99
N GLU A 618 40.99 -27.90 -33.08
CA GLU A 618 42.32 -27.26 -33.11
C GLU A 618 42.23 -25.94 -33.90
N GLU A 619 43.22 -25.05 -33.73
CA GLU A 619 43.30 -23.76 -34.44
C GLU A 619 43.39 -23.93 -35.98
N ASP A 620 43.84 -25.10 -36.46
CA ASP A 620 44.00 -25.42 -37.88
C ASP A 620 42.85 -26.29 -38.46
N GLY A 621 41.84 -26.64 -37.64
CA GLY A 621 40.64 -27.34 -38.10
C GLY A 621 40.04 -28.35 -37.12
N ILE A 622 38.90 -28.91 -37.51
CA ILE A 622 38.18 -29.95 -36.76
C ILE A 622 38.68 -31.32 -37.24
N LYS A 623 39.12 -32.17 -36.31
CA LYS A 623 39.49 -33.57 -36.59
C LYS A 623 38.40 -34.52 -36.06
N ASP A 624 37.98 -35.45 -36.91
CA ASP A 624 37.05 -36.53 -36.57
C ASP A 624 37.59 -37.32 -35.38
N GLY A 625 36.78 -37.48 -34.35
CA GLY A 625 37.09 -38.34 -33.21
C GLY A 625 36.15 -39.53 -33.09
N ILE A 626 35.87 -39.96 -31.87
CA ILE A 626 35.22 -41.23 -31.56
C ILE A 626 33.71 -41.14 -31.82
N LYS A 627 33.15 -42.16 -32.48
CA LYS A 627 31.71 -42.33 -32.69
C LYS A 627 31.22 -43.44 -31.77
N ILE A 628 30.27 -43.11 -30.90
CA ILE A 628 29.65 -44.06 -29.97
C ILE A 628 28.24 -44.36 -30.51
N PRO A 629 27.94 -45.63 -30.86
CA PRO A 629 26.61 -46.00 -31.35
C PRO A 629 25.55 -45.87 -30.25
N PRO A 630 24.28 -45.59 -30.61
CA PRO A 630 23.18 -45.54 -29.66
C PRO A 630 22.95 -46.92 -29.02
N GLU A 631 22.59 -46.92 -27.73
CA GLU A 631 22.16 -48.15 -27.06
C GLU A 631 20.73 -48.52 -27.44
N THR A 632 20.40 -49.81 -27.33
CA THR A 632 19.04 -50.32 -27.61
C THR A 632 18.02 -49.71 -26.64
N GLY A 633 17.05 -48.96 -27.14
CA GLY A 633 16.00 -48.33 -26.34
C GLY A 633 16.23 -46.86 -26.00
N VAL A 634 17.21 -46.20 -26.62
CA VAL A 634 17.36 -44.73 -26.54
C VAL A 634 16.45 -44.09 -27.59
N GLY A 635 15.52 -43.23 -27.15
CA GLY A 635 14.67 -42.44 -28.04
C GLY A 635 15.46 -41.36 -28.79
N MET A 636 14.76 -40.43 -29.46
CA MET A 636 15.44 -39.29 -30.11
C MET A 636 16.06 -38.38 -29.05
N VAL A 637 17.39 -38.21 -29.07
CA VAL A 637 18.08 -37.35 -28.10
C VAL A 637 17.66 -35.89 -28.29
N THR A 638 17.19 -35.26 -27.21
CA THR A 638 16.72 -33.87 -27.20
C THR A 638 17.75 -32.92 -26.61
N SER A 639 18.55 -33.38 -25.65
CA SER A 639 19.50 -32.54 -24.91
C SER A 639 20.71 -33.35 -24.45
N ILE A 640 21.87 -32.68 -24.42
CA ILE A 640 23.14 -33.24 -23.92
C ILE A 640 23.70 -32.30 -22.86
N ALA A 641 24.21 -32.87 -21.77
CA ALA A 641 25.01 -32.17 -20.78
C ALA A 641 26.32 -32.92 -20.53
N PHE A 642 27.44 -32.19 -20.47
CA PHE A 642 28.76 -32.78 -20.23
C PHE A 642 29.42 -32.11 -19.02
N LYS A 643 29.78 -32.91 -18.02
CA LYS A 643 30.61 -32.45 -16.91
C LYS A 643 31.62 -33.48 -16.44
N ALA A 644 32.83 -33.02 -16.11
CA ALA A 644 33.94 -33.88 -15.70
C ALA A 644 34.15 -35.01 -16.71
N ASN A 645 33.88 -36.27 -16.34
CA ASN A 645 33.98 -37.42 -17.26
C ASN A 645 32.60 -38.04 -17.58
N GLN A 646 31.51 -37.36 -17.22
CA GLN A 646 30.15 -37.85 -17.40
C GLN A 646 29.45 -37.09 -18.53
N ILE A 647 28.92 -37.82 -19.49
CA ILE A 647 28.03 -37.31 -20.54
C ILE A 647 26.63 -37.82 -20.25
N VAL A 648 25.65 -36.93 -20.19
CA VAL A 648 24.24 -37.28 -19.96
C VAL A 648 23.46 -36.84 -21.19
N GLN A 649 22.72 -37.78 -21.79
CA GLN A 649 21.79 -37.49 -22.87
C GLN A 649 20.37 -37.73 -22.36
N GLY A 650 19.46 -36.81 -22.67
CA GLY A 650 18.04 -36.96 -22.43
C GLY A 650 17.32 -37.20 -23.76
N ASP A 651 16.32 -38.05 -23.75
CA ASP A 651 15.52 -38.36 -24.94
C ASP A 651 14.09 -37.82 -24.89
N SER A 652 13.37 -38.00 -26.00
CA SER A 652 11.96 -37.64 -26.17
C SER A 652 11.00 -38.48 -25.32
N ASP A 653 11.44 -39.63 -24.82
CA ASP A 653 10.60 -40.60 -24.12
C ASP A 653 10.74 -40.48 -22.59
N GLY A 654 11.70 -39.69 -22.11
CA GLY A 654 11.94 -39.40 -20.71
C GLY A 654 13.05 -40.26 -20.06
N SER A 655 13.88 -40.93 -20.85
CA SER A 655 15.04 -41.67 -20.37
C SER A 655 16.31 -40.83 -20.40
N LEU A 656 17.16 -41.06 -19.40
CA LEU A 656 18.49 -40.48 -19.26
C LEU A 656 19.53 -41.56 -19.52
N SER A 657 20.38 -41.37 -20.52
CA SER A 657 21.55 -42.21 -20.75
C SER A 657 22.80 -41.51 -20.20
N MET A 658 23.42 -42.10 -19.18
CA MET A 658 24.59 -41.57 -18.49
C MET A 658 25.83 -42.38 -18.88
N TRP A 659 26.79 -41.71 -19.51
CA TRP A 659 28.05 -42.28 -19.96
C TRP A 659 29.20 -41.81 -19.07
N ASP A 660 29.92 -42.74 -18.45
CA ASP A 660 31.18 -42.46 -17.76
C ASP A 660 32.35 -42.81 -18.67
N LEU A 661 33.08 -41.78 -19.11
CA LEU A 661 34.24 -41.92 -20.00
C LEU A 661 35.43 -42.62 -19.32
N LYS A 662 35.55 -42.56 -17.99
CA LYS A 662 36.61 -43.27 -17.25
C LYS A 662 36.31 -44.75 -17.14
N ALA A 663 35.09 -45.07 -16.72
CA ALA A 663 34.63 -46.46 -16.58
C ALA A 663 34.29 -47.12 -17.92
N ARG A 664 34.17 -46.33 -19.00
CA ARG A 664 33.66 -46.77 -20.32
C ARG A 664 32.37 -47.56 -20.21
N SER A 665 31.50 -47.11 -19.31
CA SER A 665 30.21 -47.74 -19.04
C SER A 665 29.10 -46.71 -19.17
N SER A 666 27.98 -47.19 -19.65
CA SER A 666 26.73 -46.47 -19.85
C SER A 666 25.68 -47.04 -18.92
N LYS A 667 24.81 -46.16 -18.42
CA LYS A 667 23.65 -46.56 -17.62
C LYS A 667 22.45 -45.75 -18.05
N GLN A 668 21.36 -46.45 -18.35
CA GLN A 668 20.09 -45.82 -18.70
C GLN A 668 19.14 -45.82 -17.49
N VAL A 669 18.44 -44.71 -17.28
CA VAL A 669 17.45 -44.54 -16.22
C VAL A 669 16.22 -43.86 -16.81
N ASN A 670 15.04 -44.45 -16.65
CA ASN A 670 13.78 -43.82 -17.05
C ASN A 670 13.24 -42.95 -15.90
N THR A 671 12.87 -41.72 -16.21
CA THR A 671 12.32 -40.75 -15.24
C THR A 671 10.80 -40.84 -15.09
N ASN A 672 10.11 -41.51 -16.02
CA ASN A 672 8.64 -41.65 -16.07
C ASN A 672 7.85 -40.33 -16.15
N ARG A 673 8.45 -39.23 -16.65
CA ARG A 673 7.82 -37.89 -16.75
C ARG A 673 7.60 -37.39 -18.19
N GLY A 674 7.89 -38.22 -19.19
CA GLY A 674 7.80 -37.88 -20.60
C GLY A 674 9.00 -37.05 -21.10
N ALA A 675 8.84 -36.38 -22.24
CA ALA A 675 9.95 -35.77 -22.98
C ALA A 675 10.80 -34.80 -22.15
N ILE A 676 12.11 -35.04 -22.14
CA ILE A 676 13.10 -34.14 -21.55
C ILE A 676 13.35 -32.99 -22.53
N ARG A 677 13.18 -31.75 -22.07
CA ARG A 677 13.44 -30.55 -22.89
C ARG A 677 14.88 -30.06 -22.73
N TYR A 678 15.41 -30.15 -21.51
CA TYR A 678 16.68 -29.50 -21.18
C TYR A 678 17.42 -30.17 -20.02
N LEU A 679 18.75 -30.24 -20.12
CA LEU A 679 19.67 -30.75 -19.11
C LEU A 679 20.79 -29.76 -18.81
N ARG A 680 21.06 -29.49 -17.52
CA ARG A 680 22.19 -28.63 -17.13
C ARG A 680 22.78 -28.98 -15.76
N PHE A 681 24.08 -29.19 -15.72
CA PHE A 681 24.81 -29.41 -14.46
C PHE A 681 24.95 -28.13 -13.65
N ALA A 682 24.89 -28.26 -12.33
CA ALA A 682 25.18 -27.17 -11.41
C ALA A 682 26.61 -26.66 -11.58
N PRO A 683 26.94 -25.40 -11.23
CA PRO A 683 28.32 -24.93 -11.27
C PRO A 683 29.20 -25.61 -10.20
N GLY A 684 30.51 -25.66 -10.46
CA GLY A 684 31.55 -26.19 -9.55
C GLY A 684 32.17 -27.52 -10.02
N LYS A 685 33.50 -27.67 -9.97
CA LYS A 685 34.23 -28.78 -10.62
C LYS A 685 33.76 -30.19 -10.23
N THR A 686 33.40 -30.40 -8.97
CA THR A 686 33.01 -31.70 -8.40
C THR A 686 31.50 -31.85 -8.18
N ASN A 687 30.71 -30.81 -8.50
CA ASN A 687 29.28 -30.78 -8.21
C ASN A 687 28.49 -31.52 -9.31
N LEU A 688 28.08 -32.77 -9.08
CA LEU A 688 27.35 -33.57 -10.07
C LEU A 688 25.81 -33.46 -9.94
N LYS A 689 25.32 -32.37 -9.33
CA LYS A 689 23.90 -32.02 -9.36
C LYS A 689 23.49 -31.66 -10.79
N LEU A 690 22.37 -32.18 -11.23
CA LEU A 690 21.80 -32.02 -12.57
C LEU A 690 20.36 -31.52 -12.45
N ILE A 691 20.03 -30.47 -13.20
CA ILE A 691 18.66 -30.04 -13.43
C ILE A 691 18.13 -30.73 -14.69
N ILE A 692 16.91 -31.25 -14.61
CA ILE A 692 16.16 -31.86 -15.71
C ILE A 692 14.83 -31.13 -15.86
N LEU A 693 14.62 -30.49 -17.02
CA LEU A 693 13.37 -29.80 -17.35
C LEU A 693 12.50 -30.69 -18.25
N TYR A 694 11.26 -30.90 -17.84
CA TYR A 694 10.23 -31.59 -18.62
C TYR A 694 9.23 -30.60 -19.20
N ALA A 695 8.22 -31.09 -19.91
CA ALA A 695 7.10 -30.26 -20.36
C ALA A 695 6.22 -29.74 -19.20
N ASP A 696 6.14 -30.50 -18.10
CA ASP A 696 5.19 -30.29 -16.99
C ASP A 696 5.84 -30.02 -15.62
N GLY A 697 7.16 -29.76 -15.58
CA GLY A 697 7.87 -29.46 -14.35
C GLY A 697 9.37 -29.70 -14.41
N LEU A 698 9.98 -29.84 -13.23
CA LEU A 698 11.42 -29.81 -13.03
C LEU A 698 11.83 -30.87 -12.00
N ASP A 699 12.91 -31.61 -12.26
CA ASP A 699 13.57 -32.46 -11.26
C ASP A 699 15.01 -32.01 -11.04
N ILE A 700 15.50 -32.18 -9.81
CA ILE A 700 16.92 -32.08 -9.48
C ILE A 700 17.42 -33.44 -9.04
N ALA A 701 18.48 -33.91 -9.69
CA ALA A 701 19.13 -35.18 -9.40
C ALA A 701 20.61 -34.99 -9.06
N ASN A 702 21.19 -35.93 -8.32
CA ASN A 702 22.62 -36.04 -8.08
C ASN A 702 23.16 -37.28 -8.81
N LEU A 703 24.26 -37.12 -9.54
CA LEU A 703 24.87 -38.18 -10.35
C LEU A 703 26.18 -38.72 -9.77
N LYS A 704 26.22 -38.96 -8.45
CA LYS A 704 27.41 -39.52 -7.79
C LYS A 704 27.61 -40.96 -8.26
N GLN A 705 28.85 -41.33 -8.61
CA GLN A 705 29.21 -42.71 -8.99
C GLN A 705 28.34 -43.32 -10.11
N ASN A 706 27.88 -42.50 -11.07
CA ASN A 706 27.01 -42.94 -12.17
C ASN A 706 25.66 -43.53 -11.71
N THR A 707 25.19 -43.20 -10.51
CA THR A 707 23.84 -43.53 -10.03
C THR A 707 22.96 -42.29 -10.06
N TYR A 708 21.70 -42.48 -10.46
CA TYR A 708 20.69 -41.43 -10.46
C TYR A 708 20.03 -41.38 -9.07
N GLU A 709 20.28 -40.31 -8.33
CA GLU A 709 19.62 -40.04 -7.05
C GLU A 709 18.77 -38.78 -7.17
N LYS A 710 17.44 -38.92 -7.11
CA LYS A 710 16.51 -37.79 -7.16
C LYS A 710 16.54 -37.03 -5.83
N ILE A 711 16.90 -35.75 -5.86
CA ILE A 711 16.93 -34.88 -4.67
C ILE A 711 15.55 -34.26 -4.45
N SER A 712 15.01 -33.62 -5.48
CA SER A 712 13.76 -32.86 -5.39
C SER A 712 13.02 -32.84 -6.71
N GLN A 713 11.73 -32.53 -6.63
CA GLN A 713 10.80 -32.59 -7.74
C GLN A 713 9.75 -31.51 -7.62
N LEU A 714 9.57 -30.74 -8.68
CA LEU A 714 8.55 -29.71 -8.83
C LEU A 714 7.57 -30.14 -9.91
N LYS A 715 6.30 -30.26 -9.54
CA LYS A 715 5.19 -30.40 -10.49
C LYS A 715 4.69 -29.01 -10.82
N TRP A 716 4.57 -28.71 -12.11
CA TRP A 716 4.11 -27.42 -12.58
C TRP A 716 2.77 -27.59 -13.29
N GLY A 717 1.68 -27.26 -12.58
CA GLY A 717 0.32 -27.45 -13.08
C GLY A 717 -0.01 -26.51 -14.25
N ARG A 718 -1.07 -26.84 -15.01
CA ARG A 718 -1.54 -26.00 -16.13
C ARG A 718 -2.05 -24.62 -15.70
N GLU A 719 -2.44 -24.45 -14.44
CA GLU A 719 -2.96 -23.18 -13.92
C GLU A 719 -1.86 -22.13 -13.66
N ASN A 720 -0.62 -22.57 -13.47
CA ASN A 720 0.54 -21.70 -13.34
C ASN A 720 1.24 -21.70 -14.70
N GLY A 721 1.38 -20.54 -15.38
CA GLY A 721 1.90 -20.45 -16.75
C GLY A 721 3.19 -21.23 -17.01
N ARG A 722 3.50 -21.61 -18.26
CA ARG A 722 4.56 -22.58 -18.57
C ARG A 722 5.96 -22.13 -18.05
N ILE A 723 6.77 -23.08 -17.58
CA ILE A 723 8.22 -22.86 -17.38
C ILE A 723 8.89 -22.76 -18.75
N VAL A 724 9.40 -21.56 -19.05
CA VAL A 724 10.04 -21.25 -20.32
C VAL A 724 11.43 -21.87 -20.38
N ASP A 725 12.26 -21.58 -19.38
CA ASP A 725 13.66 -21.97 -19.31
C ASP A 725 14.18 -22.02 -17.86
N VAL A 726 15.33 -22.67 -17.65
CA VAL A 726 15.91 -22.91 -16.33
C VAL A 726 17.45 -22.82 -16.33
N ASP A 727 18.00 -22.28 -15.25
CA ASP A 727 19.44 -22.25 -15.00
C ASP A 727 19.78 -22.41 -13.51
N TRP A 728 21.07 -22.38 -13.17
CA TRP A 728 21.60 -22.34 -11.82
C TRP A 728 22.06 -20.91 -11.47
N ALA A 729 21.49 -20.31 -10.42
CA ALA A 729 21.96 -19.04 -9.87
C ALA A 729 23.33 -19.18 -9.21
N ASN A 730 23.54 -20.30 -8.53
CA ASN A 730 24.80 -20.70 -7.93
C ASN A 730 24.85 -22.24 -7.80
N ALA A 731 25.80 -22.78 -7.02
CA ALA A 731 25.98 -24.23 -6.88
C ALA A 731 24.80 -24.96 -6.18
N ASN A 732 23.88 -24.22 -5.57
CA ASN A 732 22.82 -24.74 -4.71
C ASN A 732 21.41 -24.30 -5.11
N TYR A 733 21.26 -23.14 -5.75
CA TYR A 733 19.95 -22.55 -6.04
C TYR A 733 19.66 -22.55 -7.54
N PRO A 734 18.60 -23.24 -8.00
CA PRO A 734 18.10 -23.13 -9.36
C PRO A 734 17.33 -21.81 -9.56
N VAL A 735 17.25 -21.37 -10.82
CA VAL A 735 16.46 -20.22 -11.27
C VAL A 735 15.56 -20.68 -12.39
N ILE A 736 14.26 -20.44 -12.24
CA ILE A 736 13.26 -20.70 -13.28
C ILE A 736 12.72 -19.40 -13.85
N ALA A 737 12.44 -19.39 -15.14
CA ALA A 737 11.69 -18.34 -15.80
C ALA A 737 10.35 -18.87 -16.30
N THR A 738 9.30 -18.09 -16.10
CA THR A 738 7.93 -18.45 -16.47
C THR A 738 7.40 -17.51 -17.54
N GLU A 739 6.39 -17.98 -18.28
CA GLU A 739 5.79 -17.25 -19.40
C GLU A 739 5.19 -15.89 -18.98
N ASP A 740 4.72 -15.79 -17.74
CA ASP A 740 4.13 -14.56 -17.16
C ASP A 740 5.16 -13.47 -16.83
N GLY A 741 6.44 -13.74 -17.10
CA GLY A 741 7.56 -12.82 -16.88
C GLY A 741 8.19 -12.93 -15.50
N TRP A 742 7.85 -13.95 -14.71
CA TRP A 742 8.45 -14.14 -13.38
C TRP A 742 9.75 -14.91 -13.46
N ILE A 743 10.69 -14.48 -12.63
CA ILE A 743 11.98 -15.16 -12.42
C ILE A 743 12.02 -15.57 -10.95
N ARG A 744 12.10 -16.87 -10.68
CA ARG A 744 12.09 -17.42 -9.31
C ARG A 744 13.40 -18.12 -9.05
N VAL A 745 14.15 -17.63 -8.06
CA VAL A 745 15.29 -18.34 -7.47
C VAL A 745 14.72 -19.26 -6.39
N LEU A 746 14.80 -20.57 -6.60
CA LEU A 746 14.26 -21.55 -5.67
C LEU A 746 15.36 -22.10 -4.76
N ASP A 747 14.95 -22.65 -3.64
CA ASP A 747 15.81 -23.50 -2.83
C ASP A 747 16.04 -24.87 -3.49
N ILE A 748 17.01 -25.64 -2.99
CA ILE A 748 17.32 -26.96 -3.57
C ILE A 748 16.15 -27.95 -3.44
N SER A 749 15.26 -27.76 -2.45
CA SER A 749 14.08 -28.61 -2.28
C SER A 749 12.95 -28.26 -3.25
N LEU A 750 13.06 -27.16 -4.01
CA LEU A 750 12.04 -26.63 -4.92
C LEU A 750 10.71 -26.30 -4.23
N THR A 751 10.75 -25.97 -2.93
CA THR A 751 9.55 -25.65 -2.15
C THR A 751 9.44 -24.17 -1.81
N LYS A 752 10.57 -23.47 -1.72
CA LYS A 752 10.62 -22.06 -1.29
C LYS A 752 11.25 -21.17 -2.35
N SER A 753 10.64 -20.01 -2.53
CA SER A 753 11.08 -18.94 -3.44
C SER A 753 11.29 -17.61 -2.68
N SER A 754 11.45 -17.67 -1.36
CA SER A 754 11.62 -16.54 -0.45
C SER A 754 12.62 -16.84 0.67
N SER A 755 13.27 -15.80 1.15
CA SER A 755 14.24 -15.82 2.24
C SER A 755 13.98 -14.69 3.26
N PRO A 756 14.44 -14.85 4.51
CA PRO A 756 14.44 -13.76 5.48
C PRO A 756 15.15 -12.51 4.97
N ILE A 757 14.69 -11.34 5.41
CA ILE A 757 15.21 -10.04 4.94
C ILE A 757 16.71 -9.87 5.18
N GLN A 758 17.25 -10.46 6.26
CA GLN A 758 18.67 -10.40 6.60
C GLN A 758 19.56 -11.18 5.62
N GLN A 759 18.99 -12.11 4.85
CA GLN A 759 19.71 -12.87 3.82
C GLN A 759 19.69 -12.18 2.45
N TYR A 760 18.90 -11.12 2.29
CA TYR A 760 18.91 -10.32 1.08
C TYR A 760 20.01 -9.28 1.14
N GLN A 761 20.63 -9.05 -0.01
CA GLN A 761 21.47 -7.90 -0.23
C GLN A 761 20.61 -6.85 -0.94
N PHE A 762 20.66 -5.62 -0.49
CA PHE A 762 19.93 -4.52 -1.10
C PHE A 762 20.91 -3.57 -1.78
N LYS A 763 20.46 -2.92 -2.85
CA LYS A 763 21.26 -1.91 -3.54
C LYS A 763 21.46 -0.69 -2.64
N ASP A 764 20.37 -0.26 -2.01
CA ASP A 764 20.30 0.87 -1.10
C ASP A 764 19.76 0.41 0.28
N VAL A 765 20.11 1.12 1.35
CA VAL A 765 19.62 0.81 2.70
C VAL A 765 18.12 1.08 2.79
N ILE A 766 17.34 0.08 3.21
CA ILE A 766 15.88 0.18 3.31
C ILE A 766 15.49 1.28 4.31
N ARG A 767 14.62 2.20 3.90
CA ARG A 767 14.05 3.21 4.80
C ARG A 767 12.83 2.63 5.53
N CYS A 768 13.06 1.95 6.64
CA CYS A 768 12.00 1.39 7.47
C CYS A 768 12.47 1.34 8.94
N PRO A 769 12.22 2.41 9.73
CA PRO A 769 12.59 2.45 11.15
C PRO A 769 11.98 1.29 11.96
N SER A 770 10.82 0.80 11.55
CA SER A 770 10.11 -0.36 12.14
C SER A 770 10.89 -1.69 12.04
N LEU A 771 11.97 -1.77 11.25
CA LEU A 771 12.89 -2.92 11.26
C LEU A 771 13.84 -2.92 12.48
N LEU A 772 13.91 -1.83 13.24
CA LEU A 772 14.61 -1.79 14.52
C LEU A 772 13.72 -2.37 15.63
N PRO A 773 14.31 -2.96 16.70
CA PRO A 773 13.55 -3.42 17.87
C PRO A 773 12.64 -2.32 18.44
N PRO A 774 11.36 -2.60 18.81
CA PRO A 774 10.42 -1.56 19.26
C PRO A 774 10.90 -0.75 20.47
N LYS A 775 11.62 -1.38 21.42
CA LYS A 775 12.26 -0.68 22.55
C LYS A 775 13.30 0.34 22.08
N LEU A 776 14.08 -0.02 21.06
CA LEU A 776 15.08 0.86 20.46
C LEU A 776 14.40 1.99 19.67
N LEU A 777 13.28 1.71 18.99
CA LEU A 777 12.49 2.71 18.29
C LEU A 777 11.88 3.76 19.24
N SER A 778 11.28 3.34 20.36
CA SER A 778 10.78 4.25 21.40
C SER A 778 11.90 5.10 22.00
N LYS A 779 13.09 4.50 22.20
CA LYS A 779 14.26 5.23 22.66
C LYS A 779 14.75 6.25 21.62
N MET A 780 14.82 5.84 20.35
CA MET A 780 15.20 6.72 19.24
C MET A 780 14.23 7.90 19.13
N HIS A 781 12.93 7.65 19.25
CA HIS A 781 11.89 8.70 19.31
C HIS A 781 12.16 9.70 20.43
N PHE A 782 12.37 9.23 21.66
CA PHE A 782 12.67 10.09 22.81
C PHE A 782 13.94 10.94 22.61
N LEU A 783 15.03 10.34 22.15
CA LEU A 783 16.32 11.01 21.91
C LEU A 783 16.26 12.05 20.78
N LEU A 784 15.40 11.84 19.78
CA LEU A 784 15.16 12.82 18.71
C LEU A 784 14.31 13.99 19.19
N CYS A 785 13.38 13.75 20.11
CA CYS A 785 12.51 14.79 20.64
C CYS A 785 13.21 15.68 21.67
N THR A 786 14.12 15.11 22.49
CA THR A 786 14.81 15.86 23.55
C THR A 786 16.27 15.43 23.71
N GLN A 787 17.14 16.43 23.86
CA GLN A 787 18.57 16.25 24.20
C GLN A 787 18.99 17.35 25.19
N TYR A 788 18.18 17.59 26.22
CA TYR A 788 18.36 18.70 27.16
C TYR A 788 19.69 18.65 27.92
N TRP A 789 20.36 17.49 27.98
CA TRP A 789 21.67 17.30 28.59
C TRP A 789 22.84 17.65 27.68
N LYS A 790 22.62 17.89 26.37
CA LYS A 790 23.66 18.27 25.42
C LYS A 790 23.63 19.77 25.14
N LEU A 791 24.81 20.39 25.17
CA LEU A 791 24.97 21.83 24.84
C LEU A 791 24.64 22.11 23.37
N VAL A 792 25.00 21.17 22.47
CA VAL A 792 24.66 21.19 21.04
C VAL A 792 24.01 19.85 20.70
N PRO A 793 22.69 19.82 20.42
CA PRO A 793 21.99 18.59 20.05
C PRO A 793 22.50 18.03 18.72
N SER A 794 22.63 16.70 18.65
CA SER A 794 23.01 15.97 17.44
C SER A 794 21.87 15.05 17.00
N TYR A 795 21.28 15.30 15.83
CA TYR A 795 20.12 14.55 15.33
C TYR A 795 20.43 13.55 14.21
N GLU A 796 21.64 13.61 13.65
CA GLU A 796 22.05 12.75 12.52
C GLU A 796 22.83 11.50 12.96
N VAL A 797 23.46 11.57 14.13
CA VAL A 797 24.33 10.52 14.66
C VAL A 797 24.13 10.41 16.17
N PHE A 798 23.93 9.18 16.63
CA PHE A 798 23.96 8.81 18.04
C PHE A 798 25.22 8.02 18.39
N THR A 799 25.54 8.03 19.68
CA THR A 799 26.73 7.42 20.27
C THR A 799 26.34 6.42 21.36
N ALA A 800 27.27 5.54 21.78
CA ALA A 800 27.03 4.60 22.88
C ALA A 800 26.68 5.31 24.20
N LYS A 801 27.13 6.56 24.39
CA LYS A 801 26.81 7.40 25.56
C LYS A 801 25.32 7.78 25.65
N ASP A 802 24.61 7.76 24.53
CA ASP A 802 23.16 7.95 24.48
C ASP A 802 22.41 6.68 24.97
N GLY A 803 23.15 5.65 25.38
CA GLY A 803 22.69 4.36 25.90
C GLY A 803 22.19 3.39 24.82
N ILE A 804 22.61 3.58 23.57
CA ILE A 804 22.35 2.64 22.48
C ILE A 804 23.49 1.61 22.47
N SER A 805 23.18 0.33 22.27
CA SER A 805 24.19 -0.73 22.21
C SER A 805 25.17 -0.48 21.04
N GLU A 806 26.45 -0.85 21.20
CA GLU A 806 27.45 -0.70 20.13
C GLU A 806 27.11 -1.53 18.88
N GLN A 807 26.35 -2.62 19.04
CA GLN A 807 25.93 -3.48 17.93
C GLN A 807 24.83 -2.82 17.08
N ASP A 808 23.91 -2.08 17.71
CA ASP A 808 22.78 -1.45 17.02
C ASP A 808 23.14 -0.10 16.39
N LEU A 809 24.21 0.55 16.87
CA LEU A 809 24.62 1.90 16.49
C LEU A 809 24.76 2.11 14.96
N PRO A 810 25.39 1.20 14.18
CA PRO A 810 25.52 1.39 12.74
C PRO A 810 24.16 1.39 12.03
N ASN A 811 23.24 0.50 12.44
CA ASN A 811 21.91 0.38 11.84
C ASN A 811 21.04 1.59 12.18
N VAL A 812 21.08 2.05 13.43
CA VAL A 812 20.37 3.26 13.89
C VAL A 812 20.87 4.48 13.11
N ASN A 813 22.18 4.69 13.06
CA ASN A 813 22.76 5.84 12.36
C ASN A 813 22.51 5.81 10.85
N ALA A 814 22.41 4.62 10.24
CA ALA A 814 21.98 4.48 8.85
C ALA A 814 20.51 4.93 8.66
N GLN A 815 19.60 4.51 9.54
CA GLN A 815 18.20 4.94 9.49
C GLN A 815 18.03 6.44 9.77
N LEU A 816 18.80 7.02 10.71
CA LEU A 816 18.77 8.46 11.01
C LEU A 816 19.14 9.33 9.80
N LYS A 817 20.15 8.92 9.04
CA LYS A 817 20.53 9.60 7.80
C LYS A 817 19.40 9.58 6.76
N LEU A 818 18.61 8.50 6.71
CA LEU A 818 17.47 8.35 5.80
C LEU A 818 16.19 9.05 6.28
N LEU A 819 16.03 9.24 7.59
CA LEU A 819 14.85 9.85 8.22
C LEU A 819 14.67 11.33 7.83
N ASN A 820 15.77 12.02 7.49
CA ASN A 820 15.79 13.39 6.92
C ASN A 820 14.76 14.33 7.55
N LEU A 821 14.96 14.67 8.83
CA LEU A 821 14.03 15.48 9.65
C LEU A 821 13.84 16.93 9.12
N GLY A 822 14.74 17.41 8.27
CA GLY A 822 14.65 18.67 7.54
C GLY A 822 15.31 19.87 8.25
N PRO A 823 15.48 21.00 7.53
CA PRO A 823 16.08 22.22 8.08
C PRO A 823 15.18 22.84 9.16
N GLY A 824 15.78 23.46 10.18
CA GLY A 824 15.06 24.09 11.28
C GLY A 824 14.47 23.12 12.31
N PHE A 825 14.68 21.79 12.18
CA PHE A 825 14.22 20.83 13.19
C PHE A 825 14.78 21.12 14.58
N ALA A 826 16.02 21.62 14.66
CA ALA A 826 16.66 21.99 15.93
C ALA A 826 15.90 23.13 16.65
N ASP A 827 15.31 24.06 15.91
CA ASP A 827 14.64 25.26 16.42
C ASP A 827 13.20 24.98 16.88
N LEU A 828 12.65 23.81 16.54
CA LEU A 828 11.30 23.42 16.93
C LEU A 828 11.19 23.16 18.44
N ASN A 829 10.02 23.46 19.00
CA ASN A 829 9.69 23.08 20.38
C ASN A 829 9.53 21.55 20.51
N ILE A 830 9.50 21.05 21.75
CA ILE A 830 9.45 19.60 22.02
C ILE A 830 8.20 18.95 21.39
N ALA A 831 7.03 19.57 21.51
CA ALA A 831 5.80 19.02 20.96
C ALA A 831 5.82 18.93 19.41
N GLU A 832 6.32 19.97 18.73
CA GLU A 832 6.49 20.02 17.28
C GLU A 832 7.55 19.03 16.80
N LYS A 833 8.65 18.86 17.56
CA LYS A 833 9.62 17.78 17.34
C LYS A 833 8.94 16.41 17.43
N CYS A 834 8.14 16.18 18.47
CA CYS A 834 7.43 14.91 18.66
C CYS A 834 6.49 14.60 17.50
N LEU A 835 5.69 15.57 17.03
CA LEU A 835 4.82 15.39 15.87
C LEU A 835 5.62 15.02 14.62
N ARG A 836 6.71 15.74 14.36
CA ARG A 836 7.53 15.52 13.16
C ARG A 836 8.30 14.21 13.19
N VAL A 837 8.81 13.82 14.35
CA VAL A 837 9.45 12.51 14.56
C VAL A 837 8.43 11.39 14.42
N SER A 838 7.24 11.48 15.04
CA SER A 838 6.19 10.46 14.90
C SER A 838 5.77 10.25 13.44
N ARG A 839 5.64 11.33 12.65
CA ARG A 839 5.39 11.24 11.19
C ARG A 839 6.52 10.52 10.46
N ALA A 840 7.77 10.82 10.79
CA ALA A 840 8.94 10.23 10.13
C ALA A 840 9.14 8.73 10.49
N LEU A 841 8.74 8.32 11.70
CA LEU A 841 8.87 6.94 12.17
C LEU A 841 7.74 6.00 11.75
N GLY A 842 6.60 6.53 11.31
CA GLY A 842 5.44 5.68 11.03
C GLY A 842 4.42 5.59 12.15
N ASP A 843 4.54 6.39 13.21
CA ASP A 843 3.75 6.23 14.43
C ASP A 843 2.43 7.03 14.36
N TRP A 844 1.38 6.35 13.89
CA TRP A 844 0.03 6.93 13.77
C TRP A 844 -0.50 7.47 15.11
N TYR A 845 -0.36 6.71 16.20
CA TYR A 845 -0.88 7.12 17.52
C TYR A 845 -0.15 8.37 18.02
N GLY A 846 1.16 8.45 17.81
CA GLY A 846 1.94 9.65 18.09
C GLY A 846 1.49 10.84 17.25
N VAL A 847 1.20 10.67 15.96
CA VAL A 847 0.69 11.76 15.11
C VAL A 847 -0.62 12.33 15.67
N ASP A 848 -1.57 11.49 16.05
CA ASP A 848 -2.84 11.95 16.62
C ASP A 848 -2.66 12.63 17.98
N LEU A 849 -1.86 12.03 18.87
CA LEU A 849 -1.58 12.59 20.20
C LEU A 849 -0.97 13.98 20.11
N TRP A 850 0.09 14.13 19.31
CA TRP A 850 0.83 15.40 19.23
C TRP A 850 0.09 16.46 18.42
N THR A 851 -0.71 16.08 17.42
CA THR A 851 -1.55 17.04 16.68
C THR A 851 -2.60 17.67 17.61
N VAL A 852 -3.30 16.86 18.41
CA VAL A 852 -4.29 17.34 19.40
C VAL A 852 -3.59 18.11 20.52
N ALA A 853 -2.47 17.59 21.06
CA ALA A 853 -1.74 18.25 22.14
C ALA A 853 -1.18 19.63 21.75
N ILE A 854 -0.57 19.77 20.57
CA ILE A 854 -0.02 21.06 20.11
C ILE A 854 -1.13 22.11 20.01
N TYR A 855 -2.29 21.75 19.47
CA TYR A 855 -3.43 22.66 19.36
C TYR A 855 -3.86 23.17 20.74
N TYR A 856 -4.12 22.26 21.69
CA TYR A 856 -4.61 22.62 23.01
C TYR A 856 -3.55 23.26 23.93
N LEU A 857 -2.27 22.97 23.73
CA LEU A 857 -1.18 23.69 24.38
C LEU A 857 -1.09 25.15 23.91
N LYS A 858 -1.25 25.40 22.59
CA LYS A 858 -1.32 26.76 22.04
C LYS A 858 -2.56 27.51 22.55
N VAL A 859 -3.69 26.82 22.68
CA VAL A 859 -4.91 27.38 23.29
C VAL A 859 -4.69 27.74 24.76
N ALA A 860 -4.13 26.84 25.58
CA ALA A 860 -3.84 27.11 27.00
C ALA A 860 -2.86 28.29 27.18
N ALA A 861 -1.85 28.41 26.32
CA ALA A 861 -0.94 29.55 26.32
C ALA A 861 -1.63 30.86 25.90
N ALA A 862 -2.58 30.81 24.96
CA ALA A 862 -3.39 31.98 24.61
C ALA A 862 -4.30 32.42 25.76
N GLU A 863 -4.90 31.48 26.49
CA GLU A 863 -5.76 31.74 27.65
C GLU A 863 -4.99 32.43 28.79
N THR A 864 -3.81 31.92 29.13
CA THR A 864 -2.96 32.54 30.17
C THR A 864 -2.54 33.96 29.80
N ASN A 865 -2.24 34.24 28.53
CA ASN A 865 -1.93 35.59 28.07
C ASN A 865 -3.14 36.54 28.10
N SER A 866 -4.33 36.04 27.75
CA SER A 866 -5.57 36.85 27.81
C SER A 866 -5.99 37.19 29.24
N SER A 867 -5.79 36.28 30.20
CA SER A 867 -6.10 36.50 31.62
C SER A 867 -5.21 37.60 32.27
N LYS A 868 -4.00 37.84 31.73
CA LYS A 868 -3.11 38.93 32.16
C LYS A 868 -3.53 40.31 31.65
N GLN A 869 -4.37 40.39 30.59
CA GLN A 869 -4.85 41.65 30.00
C GLN A 869 -6.26 42.06 30.50
N GLN A 870 -7.03 41.15 31.12
CA GLN A 870 -8.42 41.38 31.53
C GLN A 870 -8.62 41.84 32.99
N THR A 871 -7.62 42.43 33.64
CA THR A 871 -7.78 43.07 34.96
C THR A 871 -8.50 44.43 34.92
N SER A 872 -9.07 44.84 33.78
CA SER A 872 -9.98 45.98 33.70
C SER A 872 -11.21 45.64 32.86
N VAL A 873 -12.38 45.98 33.41
CA VAL A 873 -13.75 45.84 32.86
C VAL A 873 -14.48 44.56 33.26
N LYS A 874 -15.12 44.62 34.43
CA LYS A 874 -16.32 43.81 34.74
C LYS A 874 -17.44 44.24 33.80
N SER A 875 -17.97 43.33 32.99
CA SER A 875 -19.25 43.50 32.30
C SER A 875 -20.17 42.33 32.66
N GLU A 876 -21.17 42.65 33.46
CA GLU A 876 -22.29 41.79 33.82
C GLU A 876 -23.29 41.75 32.66
N THR A 877 -23.19 40.75 31.80
CA THR A 877 -24.30 40.08 31.07
C THR A 877 -23.68 38.98 30.21
N ILE A 878 -23.67 37.74 30.69
CA ILE A 878 -23.15 36.59 29.94
C ILE A 878 -24.23 36.23 28.91
N SER A 879 -24.12 36.80 27.69
CA SER A 879 -24.94 36.39 26.55
C SER A 879 -24.48 35.02 26.03
N MET A 880 -25.41 34.28 25.42
CA MET A 880 -25.14 32.99 24.77
C MET A 880 -24.19 33.09 23.55
N ASP A 881 -23.69 34.29 23.20
CA ASP A 881 -22.91 34.55 21.98
C ASP A 881 -21.42 34.18 22.06
N LEU A 882 -20.91 33.77 23.22
CA LEU A 882 -19.51 33.39 23.43
C LEU A 882 -19.01 32.27 22.50
N LYS A 883 -19.92 31.51 21.87
CA LYS A 883 -19.61 30.43 20.92
C LYS A 883 -19.69 30.83 19.44
N ARG A 884 -20.17 32.03 19.11
CA ARG A 884 -20.17 32.57 17.74
C ARG A 884 -18.90 33.36 17.43
N THR A 885 -18.15 33.72 18.46
CA THR A 885 -16.87 34.42 18.33
C THR A 885 -15.72 33.43 18.38
N ASN A 886 -14.90 33.38 17.33
CA ASN A 886 -13.65 32.63 17.39
C ASN A 886 -12.72 33.29 18.42
N LYS A 887 -12.54 32.63 19.58
CA LYS A 887 -11.65 33.12 20.64
C LYS A 887 -10.18 33.14 20.22
N TYR A 888 -9.80 32.31 19.24
CA TYR A 888 -8.41 32.11 18.82
C TYR A 888 -8.27 32.16 17.28
N PRO A 889 -8.50 33.32 16.63
CA PRO A 889 -8.49 33.44 15.17
C PRO A 889 -7.10 33.22 14.54
N HIS A 890 -6.03 33.38 15.33
CA HIS A 890 -4.65 33.17 14.89
C HIS A 890 -4.19 31.71 14.97
N ILE A 891 -4.95 30.83 15.62
CA ILE A 891 -4.63 29.41 15.73
C ILE A 891 -5.46 28.67 14.67
N GLU A 892 -4.79 27.83 13.90
CA GLU A 892 -5.47 26.99 12.93
C GLU A 892 -6.30 25.90 13.65
N PRO A 893 -7.59 25.75 13.33
CA PRO A 893 -8.45 24.76 13.98
C PRO A 893 -8.02 23.34 13.61
N LEU A 894 -8.31 22.39 14.51
CA LEU A 894 -8.12 20.97 14.25
C LEU A 894 -8.86 20.50 12.99
N ASP A 895 -8.28 19.51 12.32
CA ASP A 895 -8.87 18.87 11.15
C ASP A 895 -10.21 18.20 11.47
N THR A 896 -11.08 18.12 10.46
CA THR A 896 -12.45 17.61 10.63
C THR A 896 -12.50 16.12 11.00
N CYS A 897 -11.43 15.36 10.76
CA CYS A 897 -11.31 13.97 11.20
C CYS A 897 -11.23 13.80 12.72
N TYR A 898 -10.86 14.85 13.46
CA TYR A 898 -10.83 14.82 14.92
C TYR A 898 -12.22 15.05 15.54
N ASP A 899 -13.24 15.42 14.75
CA ASP A 899 -14.66 15.48 15.12
C ASP A 899 -14.92 16.07 16.52
N TYR A 900 -15.30 15.24 17.50
CA TYR A 900 -15.61 15.68 18.87
C TYR A 900 -14.41 16.21 19.66
N LEU A 901 -13.18 15.99 19.20
CA LEU A 901 -11.96 16.56 19.79
C LEU A 901 -11.73 18.00 19.35
N ALA A 902 -12.45 18.51 18.35
CA ALA A 902 -12.37 19.92 17.96
C ALA A 902 -12.88 20.84 19.09
N ASP A 903 -12.46 22.10 19.05
CA ASP A 903 -12.96 23.12 19.97
C ASP A 903 -14.46 23.39 19.72
N PRO A 904 -15.20 23.85 20.75
CA PRO A 904 -16.64 24.07 20.61
C PRO A 904 -17.05 25.02 19.48
N TYR A 905 -16.24 26.04 19.18
CA TYR A 905 -16.53 27.01 18.11
C TYR A 905 -16.46 26.35 16.73
N SER A 906 -15.32 25.68 16.44
CA SER A 906 -15.12 24.97 15.18
C SER A 906 -16.13 23.84 14.98
N TYR A 907 -16.44 23.12 16.07
CA TYR A 907 -17.45 22.05 16.05
C TYR A 907 -18.84 22.59 15.73
N GLN A 908 -19.29 23.63 16.43
CA GLN A 908 -20.61 24.24 16.20
C GLN A 908 -20.70 24.82 14.78
N LYS A 909 -19.65 25.47 14.28
CA LYS A 909 -19.58 25.95 12.89
C LYS A 909 -19.80 24.81 11.89
N LEU A 910 -19.12 23.68 12.08
CA LEU A 910 -19.28 22.50 11.22
C LEU A 910 -20.71 21.94 11.27
N GLN A 911 -21.33 21.92 12.46
CA GLN A 911 -22.74 21.51 12.59
C GLN A 911 -23.69 22.49 11.89
N LEU A 912 -23.46 23.79 11.98
CA LEU A 912 -24.24 24.82 11.29
C LEU A 912 -24.12 24.72 9.76
N GLU A 913 -22.90 24.50 9.24
CA GLU A 913 -22.68 24.24 7.82
C GLU A 913 -23.49 23.03 7.35
N ARG A 914 -23.52 21.96 8.16
CA ARG A 914 -24.29 20.75 7.86
C ARG A 914 -25.79 20.98 7.91
N VAL A 915 -26.30 21.71 8.91
CA VAL A 915 -27.72 22.05 8.99
C VAL A 915 -28.16 22.91 7.81
N SER A 916 -27.30 23.84 7.37
CA SER A 916 -27.57 24.67 6.18
C SER A 916 -27.72 23.82 4.91
N VAL A 917 -26.95 22.72 4.79
CA VAL A 917 -27.14 21.72 3.73
C VAL A 917 -28.49 20.99 3.88
N HIS A 918 -28.88 20.64 5.12
CA HIS A 918 -30.15 19.94 5.40
C HIS A 918 -31.38 20.83 5.14
N GLU A 919 -31.29 22.13 5.42
CA GLU A 919 -32.34 23.12 5.11
C GLU A 919 -32.62 23.25 3.61
N TRP A 920 -31.56 23.21 2.79
CA TRP A 920 -31.68 23.34 1.35
C TRP A 920 -32.45 22.19 0.71
N LYS A 921 -32.13 20.96 1.12
CA LYS A 921 -32.84 19.77 0.69
C LYS A 921 -33.99 19.47 1.65
N ARG A 922 -35.10 20.20 1.51
CA ARG A 922 -36.32 19.88 2.26
C ARG A 922 -36.86 18.53 1.78
N GLY A 923 -36.77 17.53 2.67
CA GLY A 923 -37.46 16.26 2.51
C GLY A 923 -38.90 16.36 3.00
N ASP A 924 -39.40 15.27 3.59
CA ASP A 924 -40.73 15.22 4.17
C ASP A 924 -40.88 16.18 5.37
N TYR A 925 -42.12 16.42 5.81
CA TYR A 925 -42.41 17.20 7.01
C TYR A 925 -41.56 16.79 8.24
N LYS A 926 -41.30 15.48 8.41
CA LYS A 926 -40.43 14.95 9.47
C LYS A 926 -38.98 15.41 9.34
N HIS A 927 -38.47 15.55 8.12
CA HIS A 927 -37.14 16.12 7.88
C HIS A 927 -37.11 17.59 8.26
N THR A 928 -38.13 18.36 7.88
CA THR A 928 -38.26 19.78 8.27
C THR A 928 -38.28 19.92 9.81
N GLN A 929 -39.03 19.07 10.51
CA GLN A 929 -39.03 19.00 11.98
C GLN A 929 -37.63 18.75 12.57
N ASN A 930 -36.86 17.80 12.01
CA ASN A 930 -35.51 17.51 12.48
C ASN A 930 -34.53 18.68 12.22
N VAL A 931 -34.68 19.39 11.10
CA VAL A 931 -33.88 20.57 10.77
C VAL A 931 -34.21 21.70 11.75
N VAL A 932 -35.50 21.97 11.98
CA VAL A 932 -35.96 22.92 13.00
C VAL A 932 -35.41 22.56 14.38
N GLU A 933 -35.46 21.28 14.76
CA GLU A 933 -34.91 20.81 16.03
C GLU A 933 -33.44 21.19 16.17
N LYS A 934 -32.61 20.87 15.17
CA LYS A 934 -31.19 21.21 15.20
C LYS A 934 -30.92 22.70 15.19
N LEU A 935 -31.69 23.49 14.45
CA LEU A 935 -31.56 24.95 14.45
C LEU A 935 -31.85 25.53 15.83
N VAL A 936 -32.92 25.05 16.48
CA VAL A 936 -33.25 25.43 17.85
C VAL A 936 -32.11 25.05 18.81
N LEU A 937 -31.57 23.83 18.70
CA LEU A 937 -30.46 23.38 19.54
C LEU A 937 -29.18 24.21 19.30
N LEU A 938 -28.89 24.60 18.04
CA LEU A 938 -27.72 25.39 17.68
C LEU A 938 -27.88 26.90 17.94
N GLY A 939 -29.06 27.36 18.39
CA GLY A 939 -29.35 28.76 18.70
C GLY A 939 -29.80 29.62 17.51
N GLU A 940 -30.11 29.01 16.37
CA GLU A 940 -30.62 29.68 15.15
C GLU A 940 -32.15 29.79 15.19
N MET A 941 -32.64 30.53 16.19
CA MET A 941 -34.06 30.62 16.53
C MET A 941 -34.89 31.28 15.41
N ASP A 942 -34.37 32.32 14.78
CA ASP A 942 -35.08 33.04 13.70
C ASP A 942 -35.29 32.15 12.47
N ARG A 943 -34.25 31.42 12.07
CA ARG A 943 -34.32 30.43 10.96
C ARG A 943 -35.29 29.29 11.31
N ALA A 944 -35.28 28.82 12.55
CA ALA A 944 -36.19 27.79 13.01
C ALA A 944 -37.66 28.26 13.00
N VAL A 945 -37.93 29.49 13.46
CA VAL A 945 -39.27 30.10 13.43
C VAL A 945 -39.75 30.27 11.99
N GLN A 946 -38.89 30.74 11.09
CA GLN A 946 -39.22 30.88 9.68
C GLN A 946 -39.64 29.53 9.07
N LEU A 947 -38.87 28.47 9.29
CA LEU A 947 -39.19 27.14 8.77
C LEU A 947 -40.48 26.55 9.36
N LEU A 948 -40.79 26.84 10.62
CA LEU A 948 -42.06 26.40 11.24
C LEU A 948 -43.27 27.11 10.62
N LEU A 949 -43.15 28.41 10.32
CA LEU A 949 -44.22 29.22 9.72
C LEU A 949 -44.44 28.93 8.23
N GLU A 950 -43.47 28.32 7.56
CA GLU A 950 -43.57 27.86 6.16
C GLU A 950 -44.33 26.53 6.01
N THR A 951 -44.87 25.96 7.10
CA THR A 951 -45.71 24.76 7.06
C THR A 951 -47.04 25.09 6.37
N ASP A 952 -47.48 24.26 5.42
CA ASP A 952 -48.74 24.45 4.71
C ASP A 952 -49.96 24.40 5.66
N ILE A 953 -50.95 25.27 5.41
CA ILE A 953 -52.18 25.38 6.23
C ILE A 953 -52.97 24.06 6.25
N ASP A 954 -52.91 23.30 5.15
CA ASP A 954 -53.59 22.01 5.01
C ASP A 954 -52.90 20.87 5.79
N ASN A 955 -51.71 21.10 6.35
CA ASN A 955 -50.99 20.10 7.14
C ASN A 955 -51.62 19.97 8.55
N PRO A 956 -51.92 18.75 9.04
CA PRO A 956 -52.51 18.54 10.37
C PRO A 956 -51.67 19.12 11.52
N ASN A 957 -50.37 19.32 11.30
CA ASN A 957 -49.47 19.84 12.32
C ASN A 957 -49.26 21.36 12.25
N TYR A 958 -49.87 22.07 11.29
CA TYR A 958 -49.75 23.52 11.12
C TYR A 958 -49.99 24.30 12.43
N TYR A 959 -51.07 23.96 13.15
CA TYR A 959 -51.41 24.62 14.41
C TYR A 959 -50.36 24.36 15.51
N SER A 960 -49.84 23.13 15.57
CA SER A 960 -48.77 22.76 16.52
C SER A 960 -47.47 23.52 16.22
N ASP A 961 -47.12 23.68 14.94
CA ASP A 961 -45.91 24.39 14.53
C ASP A 961 -46.00 25.89 14.72
N ALA A 962 -47.18 26.49 14.47
CA ALA A 962 -47.44 27.88 14.79
C ALA A 962 -47.28 28.15 16.29
N ILE A 963 -47.83 27.28 17.16
CA ILE A 963 -47.63 27.39 18.61
C ILE A 963 -46.16 27.20 18.99
N LYS A 964 -45.47 26.23 18.40
CA LYS A 964 -44.04 25.98 18.64
C LYS A 964 -43.19 27.19 18.23
N ALA A 965 -43.51 27.83 17.11
CA ALA A 965 -42.87 29.06 16.66
C ALA A 965 -43.10 30.22 17.64
N CYS A 966 -44.34 30.40 18.11
CA CYS A 966 -44.64 31.38 19.16
C CYS A 966 -43.87 31.10 20.45
N LEU A 967 -43.77 29.84 20.88
CA LEU A 967 -43.03 29.44 22.07
C LEU A 967 -41.53 29.75 21.94
N VAL A 968 -40.92 29.38 20.80
CA VAL A 968 -39.51 29.63 20.47
C VAL A 968 -39.22 31.14 20.47
N ALA A 969 -40.12 31.96 19.92
CA ALA A 969 -39.96 33.42 19.86
C ALA A 969 -40.16 34.13 21.22
N THR A 970 -40.91 33.54 22.17
CA THR A 970 -41.33 34.22 23.42
C THR A 970 -40.59 33.77 24.68
N ILE A 971 -39.87 32.65 24.64
CA ILE A 971 -39.32 31.94 25.80
C ILE A 971 -38.33 32.75 26.66
N GLN A 972 -37.72 33.81 26.13
CA GLN A 972 -36.60 34.51 26.77
C GLN A 972 -36.96 35.40 27.97
N LYS A 973 -38.24 35.51 28.39
CA LYS A 973 -38.67 36.65 29.24
C LYS A 973 -39.30 36.36 30.62
N THR A 974 -39.63 35.11 31.03
CA THR A 974 -40.30 34.88 32.35
C THR A 974 -39.90 33.58 33.08
N GLY A 975 -39.68 33.66 34.40
CA GLY A 975 -39.26 32.50 35.22
C GLY A 975 -40.34 31.44 35.49
N ALA A 976 -41.62 31.82 35.54
CA ALA A 976 -42.73 30.86 35.73
C ALA A 976 -42.93 29.93 34.50
N ALA A 977 -42.71 30.47 33.30
CA ALA A 977 -42.75 29.68 32.07
C ALA A 977 -41.63 28.63 32.04
N GLN A 978 -40.41 28.97 32.48
CA GLN A 978 -39.29 28.04 32.52
C GLN A 978 -39.54 26.82 33.44
N SER A 979 -40.19 27.03 34.59
CA SER A 979 -40.56 25.93 35.51
C SER A 979 -41.58 24.98 34.89
N THR A 980 -42.59 25.53 34.20
CA THR A 980 -43.62 24.74 33.51
C THR A 980 -43.02 23.96 32.35
N ILE A 981 -42.17 24.59 31.54
CA ILE A 981 -41.47 23.95 30.41
C ILE A 981 -40.57 22.82 30.91
N LYS A 982 -39.85 23.01 32.03
CA LYS A 982 -39.04 21.94 32.64
C LYS A 982 -39.92 20.75 33.03
N LEU A 983 -41.09 20.97 33.64
CA LEU A 983 -42.00 19.90 34.02
C LEU A 983 -42.49 19.12 32.78
N VAL A 984 -42.92 19.83 31.73
CA VAL A 984 -43.34 19.23 30.46
C VAL A 984 -42.20 18.42 29.84
N ALA A 985 -40.99 18.97 29.79
CA ALA A 985 -39.81 18.29 29.27
C ALA A 985 -39.51 16.98 30.02
N THR A 986 -39.55 17.00 31.36
CA THR A 986 -39.33 15.79 32.17
C THR A 986 -40.41 14.73 31.95
N ASN A 987 -41.67 15.13 31.76
CA ASN A 987 -42.76 14.20 31.46
C ASN A 987 -42.59 13.57 30.06
N LEU A 988 -42.20 14.37 29.05
CA LEU A 988 -41.91 13.86 27.70
C LEU A 988 -40.75 12.85 27.70
N ILE A 989 -39.67 13.14 28.44
CA ILE A 989 -38.53 12.22 28.58
C ILE A 989 -38.97 10.92 29.25
N ALA A 990 -39.78 11.00 30.33
CA ALA A 990 -40.30 9.82 31.02
C ALA A 990 -41.21 8.96 30.12
N ASN A 991 -41.93 9.57 29.18
CA ASN A 991 -42.78 8.88 28.20
C ASN A 991 -42.03 8.44 26.92
N GLY A 992 -40.70 8.48 26.91
CA GLY A 992 -39.88 8.00 25.80
C GLY A 992 -39.64 8.99 24.65
N LYS A 993 -40.20 10.21 24.72
CA LYS A 993 -39.93 11.31 23.77
C LYS A 993 -38.73 12.13 24.22
N ILE A 994 -37.56 11.49 24.25
CA ILE A 994 -36.34 12.02 24.87
C ILE A 994 -35.90 13.34 24.20
N TRP A 995 -35.80 13.38 22.87
CA TRP A 995 -35.33 14.56 22.14
C TRP A 995 -36.26 15.78 22.23
N GLU A 996 -37.58 15.57 22.17
CA GLU A 996 -38.56 16.67 22.37
C GLU A 996 -38.39 17.32 23.76
N GLY A 997 -38.16 16.50 24.80
CA GLY A 997 -37.89 17.03 26.13
C GLY A 997 -36.50 17.69 26.25
N VAL A 998 -35.46 17.12 25.64
CA VAL A 998 -34.12 17.72 25.62
C VAL A 998 -34.12 19.06 24.89
N GLN A 999 -34.84 19.17 23.77
CA GLN A 999 -35.03 20.43 23.04
C GLN A 999 -35.62 21.52 23.95
N LEU A 1000 -36.68 21.19 24.69
CA LEU A 1000 -37.30 22.11 25.65
C LEU A 1000 -36.36 22.50 26.81
N LEU A 1001 -35.54 21.56 27.30
CA LEU A 1001 -34.53 21.86 28.32
C LEU A 1001 -33.44 22.79 27.79
N CYS A 1002 -32.98 22.61 26.55
CA CYS A 1002 -32.03 23.51 25.91
C CYS A 1002 -32.60 24.91 25.70
N LEU A 1003 -33.87 25.03 25.31
CA LEU A 1003 -34.56 26.31 25.12
C LEU A 1003 -34.62 27.17 26.39
N ILE A 1004 -34.73 26.54 27.57
CA ILE A 1004 -34.74 27.24 28.88
C ILE A 1004 -33.35 27.39 29.50
N GLY A 1005 -32.28 27.09 28.76
CA GLY A 1005 -30.90 27.18 29.24
C GLY A 1005 -30.47 26.06 30.19
N LYS A 1006 -31.22 24.95 30.27
CA LYS A 1006 -30.91 23.76 31.08
C LYS A 1006 -30.38 22.60 30.24
N GLY A 1007 -29.54 22.89 29.25
CA GLY A 1007 -28.99 21.88 28.36
C GLY A 1007 -28.18 20.79 29.09
N LEU A 1008 -27.50 21.12 30.20
CA LEU A 1008 -26.73 20.15 31.00
C LEU A 1008 -27.62 19.05 31.59
N ASP A 1009 -28.82 19.40 32.09
CA ASP A 1009 -29.81 18.42 32.53
C ASP A 1009 -30.20 17.49 31.36
N GLY A 1010 -30.37 18.05 30.15
CA GLY A 1010 -30.61 17.29 28.92
C GLY A 1010 -29.49 16.28 28.61
N CYS A 1011 -28.22 16.69 28.68
CA CYS A 1011 -27.08 15.78 28.52
C CYS A 1011 -27.07 14.67 29.58
N ARG A 1012 -27.41 14.96 30.84
CA ARG A 1012 -27.47 13.95 31.91
C ARG A 1012 -28.54 12.89 31.63
N TYR A 1013 -29.70 13.29 31.12
CA TYR A 1013 -30.73 12.33 30.68
C TYR A 1013 -30.23 11.49 29.49
N LEU A 1014 -29.62 12.10 28.47
CA LEU A 1014 -29.07 11.34 27.33
C LEU A 1014 -28.04 10.30 27.78
N VAL A 1015 -27.16 10.66 28.72
CA VAL A 1015 -26.19 9.75 29.33
C VAL A 1015 -26.87 8.61 30.08
N SER A 1016 -27.91 8.87 30.88
CA SER A 1016 -28.63 7.83 31.62
C SER A 1016 -29.33 6.81 30.71
N TYR A 1017 -29.77 7.24 29.52
CA TYR A 1017 -30.34 6.38 28.49
C TYR A 1017 -29.28 5.71 27.59
N GLY A 1018 -27.99 5.89 27.87
CA GLY A 1018 -26.88 5.30 27.10
C GLY A 1018 -26.62 5.96 25.74
N MET A 1019 -27.22 7.12 25.47
CA MET A 1019 -27.07 7.88 24.22
C MET A 1019 -25.84 8.80 24.26
N TRP A 1020 -24.66 8.21 24.41
CA TRP A 1020 -23.40 8.95 24.61
C TRP A 1020 -23.00 9.85 23.44
N GLU A 1021 -23.07 9.37 22.20
CA GLU A 1021 -22.72 10.19 21.02
C GLU A 1021 -23.61 11.44 20.92
N SER A 1022 -24.91 11.28 21.22
CA SER A 1022 -25.88 12.37 21.25
C SER A 1022 -25.59 13.37 22.36
N ALA A 1023 -25.19 12.89 23.55
CA ALA A 1023 -24.80 13.74 24.66
C ALA A 1023 -23.54 14.56 24.36
N VAL A 1024 -22.53 13.96 23.69
CA VAL A 1024 -21.31 14.63 23.25
C VAL A 1024 -21.60 15.68 22.18
N TRP A 1025 -22.42 15.34 21.18
CA TRP A 1025 -22.86 16.27 20.15
C TRP A 1025 -23.55 17.50 20.78
N LEU A 1026 -24.48 17.28 21.71
CA LEU A 1026 -25.19 18.35 22.40
C LEU A 1026 -24.27 19.19 23.27
N ALA A 1027 -23.35 18.54 24.01
CA ALA A 1027 -22.38 19.22 24.86
C ALA A 1027 -21.51 20.19 24.06
N LYS A 1028 -20.85 19.69 23.00
CA LYS A 1028 -19.96 20.50 22.16
C LYS A 1028 -20.71 21.60 21.42
N SER A 1029 -21.89 21.30 20.88
CA SER A 1029 -22.67 22.25 20.08
C SER A 1029 -23.34 23.34 20.92
N VAL A 1030 -23.88 23.00 22.10
CA VAL A 1030 -24.83 23.87 22.83
C VAL A 1030 -24.30 24.35 24.18
N LEU A 1031 -23.68 23.49 24.98
CA LEU A 1031 -23.33 23.80 26.39
C LEU A 1031 -22.13 24.74 26.57
N LEU A 1032 -22.11 25.49 27.67
CA LEU A 1032 -20.96 26.33 28.03
C LEU A 1032 -19.70 25.48 28.28
N PRO A 1033 -18.47 26.03 28.16
CA PRO A 1033 -17.24 25.26 28.32
C PRO A 1033 -17.14 24.46 29.64
N ALA A 1034 -17.59 25.04 30.76
CA ALA A 1034 -17.58 24.37 32.07
C ALA A 1034 -18.55 23.18 32.14
N GLU A 1035 -19.72 23.31 31.52
CA GLU A 1035 -20.72 22.23 31.44
C GLU A 1035 -20.28 21.14 30.45
N THR A 1036 -19.64 21.55 29.34
CA THR A 1036 -19.05 20.64 28.35
C THR A 1036 -17.98 19.77 28.99
N LEU A 1037 -17.14 20.34 29.84
CA LEU A 1037 -16.11 19.63 30.60
C LEU A 1037 -16.71 18.48 31.43
N GLU A 1038 -17.82 18.72 32.15
CA GLU A 1038 -18.47 17.69 32.97
C GLU A 1038 -18.91 16.48 32.14
N VAL A 1039 -19.54 16.73 30.98
CA VAL A 1039 -20.04 15.66 30.09
C VAL A 1039 -18.89 14.92 29.43
N MET A 1040 -17.87 15.63 28.95
CA MET A 1040 -16.72 15.04 28.26
C MET A 1040 -15.85 14.18 29.19
N ILE A 1041 -15.69 14.55 30.47
CA ILE A 1041 -14.98 13.71 31.45
C ILE A 1041 -15.73 12.40 31.67
N LYS A 1042 -17.05 12.45 31.89
CA LYS A 1042 -17.87 11.24 32.05
C LYS A 1042 -17.81 10.34 30.81
N TYR A 1043 -17.72 10.93 29.62
CA TYR A 1043 -17.53 10.20 28.38
C TYR A 1043 -16.14 9.55 28.30
N ALA A 1044 -15.08 10.24 28.72
CA ALA A 1044 -13.74 9.67 28.82
C ALA A 1044 -13.70 8.47 29.78
N ASP A 1045 -14.34 8.57 30.95
CA ASP A 1045 -14.44 7.46 31.91
C ASP A 1045 -15.17 6.24 31.30
N GLN A 1046 -16.22 6.49 30.51
CA GLN A 1046 -16.93 5.43 29.79
C GLN A 1046 -16.06 4.75 28.72
N LEU A 1047 -15.22 5.50 28.01
CA LEU A 1047 -14.28 4.93 27.04
C LEU A 1047 -13.19 4.11 27.73
N VAL A 1048 -12.69 4.56 28.87
CA VAL A 1048 -11.77 3.77 29.71
C VAL A 1048 -12.42 2.45 30.15
N ALA A 1049 -13.70 2.49 30.56
CA ALA A 1049 -14.46 1.28 30.90
C ALA A 1049 -14.66 0.32 29.71
N LYS A 1050 -14.73 0.85 28.48
CA LYS A 1050 -14.79 0.06 27.24
C LYS A 1050 -13.43 -0.45 26.77
N GLY A 1051 -12.32 0.03 27.34
CA GLY A 1051 -10.96 -0.35 26.98
C GLY A 1051 -10.24 0.62 26.02
N ASP A 1052 -10.94 1.63 25.48
CA ASP A 1052 -10.34 2.63 24.59
C ASP A 1052 -9.72 3.80 25.37
N ARG A 1053 -8.58 3.50 26.00
CA ARG A 1053 -7.86 4.47 26.83
C ARG A 1053 -7.18 5.56 26.01
N PHE A 1054 -6.82 5.28 24.76
CA PHE A 1054 -6.16 6.26 23.89
C PHE A 1054 -7.13 7.39 23.51
N ALA A 1055 -8.35 7.06 23.09
CA ALA A 1055 -9.38 8.07 22.84
C ALA A 1055 -9.70 8.88 24.10
N ALA A 1056 -9.69 8.24 25.28
CA ALA A 1056 -9.87 8.95 26.56
C ALA A 1056 -8.74 9.96 26.86
N ILE A 1057 -7.47 9.62 26.58
CA ILE A 1057 -6.33 10.55 26.72
C ILE A 1057 -6.53 11.78 25.82
N LEU A 1058 -6.90 11.55 24.55
CA LEU A 1058 -7.16 12.65 23.60
C LEU A 1058 -8.31 13.55 24.07
N ILE A 1059 -9.38 12.98 24.64
CA ILE A 1059 -10.48 13.76 25.19
C ILE A 1059 -10.01 14.62 26.36
N LEU A 1060 -9.24 14.07 27.31
CA LEU A 1060 -8.73 14.84 28.44
C LEU A 1060 -7.83 16.00 27.99
N ILE A 1061 -6.96 15.76 26.99
CA ILE A 1061 -6.15 16.82 26.37
C ILE A 1061 -7.05 17.86 25.70
N SER A 1062 -8.11 17.46 25.00
CA SER A 1062 -9.05 18.39 24.35
C SER A 1062 -9.84 19.28 25.32
N GLN A 1063 -9.89 18.90 26.58
CA GLN A 1063 -10.54 19.64 27.65
C GLN A 1063 -9.53 20.42 28.52
N SER A 1064 -8.27 20.53 28.05
CA SER A 1064 -7.16 21.15 28.79
C SER A 1064 -6.87 20.51 30.16
N GLN A 1065 -7.31 19.27 30.39
CA GLN A 1065 -7.07 18.50 31.62
C GLN A 1065 -5.77 17.69 31.52
N PHE A 1066 -4.64 18.38 31.32
CA PHE A 1066 -3.34 17.75 31.11
C PHE A 1066 -2.87 16.92 32.31
N GLU A 1067 -3.20 17.32 33.54
CA GLU A 1067 -2.85 16.58 34.76
C GLU A 1067 -3.45 15.16 34.78
N LYS A 1068 -4.77 15.05 34.54
CA LYS A 1068 -5.45 13.74 34.44
C LYS A 1068 -4.93 12.88 33.28
N ALA A 1069 -4.59 13.52 32.16
CA ALA A 1069 -3.99 12.82 31.02
C ALA A 1069 -2.61 12.24 31.39
N LEU A 1070 -1.79 13.00 32.11
CA LEU A 1070 -0.48 12.57 32.60
C LEU A 1070 -0.59 11.47 33.66
N GLU A 1071 -1.54 11.56 34.60
CA GLU A 1071 -1.82 10.49 35.57
C GLU A 1071 -2.18 9.18 34.85
N MET A 1072 -3.02 9.25 33.82
CA MET A 1072 -3.40 8.07 33.04
C MET A 1072 -2.21 7.48 32.26
N LEU A 1073 -1.37 8.31 31.65
CA LEU A 1073 -0.15 7.86 30.97
C LEU A 1073 0.85 7.22 31.95
N TYR A 1074 1.01 7.81 33.14
CA TYR A 1074 1.86 7.30 34.21
C TYR A 1074 1.37 5.94 34.71
N ASN A 1075 0.06 5.79 34.94
CA ASN A 1075 -0.58 4.53 35.33
C ASN A 1075 -0.47 3.43 34.25
N GLN A 1076 -0.28 3.80 32.99
CA GLN A 1076 -0.04 2.86 31.88
C GLN A 1076 1.46 2.54 31.68
N HIS A 1077 2.34 3.04 32.55
CA HIS A 1077 3.80 2.89 32.44
C HIS A 1077 4.38 3.45 31.12
N GLN A 1078 3.72 4.41 30.47
CA GLN A 1078 4.22 5.09 29.27
C GLN A 1078 5.11 6.28 29.64
N VAL A 1079 6.20 6.00 30.36
CA VAL A 1079 7.08 7.02 30.99
C VAL A 1079 7.63 8.02 29.97
N LEU A 1080 8.08 7.54 28.79
CA LEU A 1080 8.67 8.40 27.76
C LEU A 1080 7.65 9.42 27.22
N ILE A 1081 6.46 8.98 26.84
CA ILE A 1081 5.40 9.88 26.32
C ILE A 1081 4.93 10.83 27.41
N ALA A 1082 4.72 10.34 28.64
CA ALA A 1082 4.35 11.17 29.79
C ALA A 1082 5.38 12.28 30.04
N SER A 1083 6.67 11.95 30.00
CA SER A 1083 7.75 12.92 30.20
C SER A 1083 7.83 13.98 29.09
N LEU A 1084 7.69 13.57 27.82
CA LEU A 1084 7.68 14.51 26.69
C LEU A 1084 6.47 15.45 26.77
N LEU A 1085 5.30 14.94 27.18
CA LEU A 1085 4.10 15.74 27.34
C LEU A 1085 4.24 16.72 28.51
N LEU A 1086 4.83 16.28 29.63
CA LEU A 1086 5.13 17.12 30.79
C LEU A 1086 6.11 18.25 30.43
N MET A 1087 7.22 17.94 29.74
CA MET A 1087 8.17 18.97 29.26
C MET A 1087 7.50 19.97 28.31
N SER A 1088 6.59 19.49 27.44
CA SER A 1088 5.80 20.36 26.57
C SER A 1088 4.86 21.26 27.36
N CYS A 1089 4.17 20.74 28.38
CA CYS A 1089 3.32 21.54 29.26
C CYS A 1089 4.10 22.63 29.99
N GLN A 1090 5.33 22.33 30.46
CA GLN A 1090 6.21 23.29 31.10
C GLN A 1090 6.65 24.40 30.13
N HIS A 1091 6.98 24.06 28.89
CA HIS A 1091 7.33 25.04 27.85
C HIS A 1091 6.18 26.02 27.57
N TYR A 1092 4.94 25.54 27.56
CA TYR A 1092 3.74 26.36 27.35
C TYR A 1092 3.15 26.95 28.66
N GLN A 1093 3.86 26.85 29.79
CA GLN A 1093 3.47 27.37 31.11
C GLN A 1093 2.13 26.85 31.65
N VAL A 1094 1.77 25.60 31.34
CA VAL A 1094 0.60 24.92 31.90
C VAL A 1094 0.92 24.46 33.33
N ASN A 1095 0.04 24.80 34.29
CA ASN A 1095 0.24 24.45 35.69
C ASN A 1095 -0.05 22.96 35.93
N ILE A 1096 0.92 22.24 36.48
CA ILE A 1096 0.84 20.81 36.82
C ILE A 1096 1.34 20.64 38.25
N SER A 1097 0.71 19.76 39.05
CA SER A 1097 1.14 19.54 40.42
C SER A 1097 2.61 19.11 40.52
N HIS A 1098 3.31 19.66 41.52
CA HIS A 1098 4.71 19.32 41.78
C HIS A 1098 4.89 17.84 42.15
N HIS A 1099 3.90 17.22 42.81
CA HIS A 1099 3.93 15.80 43.14
C HIS A 1099 3.97 14.90 41.89
N LEU A 1100 3.08 15.16 40.92
CA LEU A 1100 3.03 14.39 39.69
C LEU A 1100 4.27 14.64 38.81
N THR A 1101 4.71 15.90 38.74
CA THR A 1101 5.95 16.29 38.03
C THR A 1101 7.15 15.51 38.56
N ASN A 1102 7.33 15.47 39.89
CA ASN A 1102 8.42 14.72 40.50
C ASN A 1102 8.29 13.22 40.25
N ALA A 1103 7.09 12.63 40.40
CA ALA A 1103 6.88 11.19 40.17
C ALA A 1103 7.24 10.74 38.74
N ILE A 1104 6.83 11.52 37.73
CA ILE A 1104 7.13 11.22 36.32
C ILE A 1104 8.63 11.37 36.04
N TYR A 1105 9.25 12.43 36.54
CA TYR A 1105 10.69 12.67 36.33
C TYR A 1105 11.58 11.68 37.08
N THR A 1106 11.22 11.26 38.30
CA THR A 1106 11.91 10.16 39.00
C THR A 1106 11.81 8.86 38.20
N SER A 1107 10.61 8.52 37.69
CA SER A 1107 10.44 7.33 36.85
C SER A 1107 11.23 7.41 35.53
N LEU A 1108 11.34 8.60 34.93
CA LEU A 1108 12.18 8.81 33.75
C LEU A 1108 13.67 8.64 34.09
N MET A 1109 14.12 9.14 35.24
CA MET A 1109 15.50 8.98 35.70
C MET A 1109 15.86 7.50 35.88
N ASP A 1110 14.99 6.73 36.55
CA ASP A 1110 15.17 5.28 36.73
C ASP A 1110 15.25 4.57 35.38
N TYR A 1111 14.38 4.94 34.43
CA TYR A 1111 14.43 4.43 33.07
C TYR A 1111 15.78 4.78 32.39
N LEU A 1112 16.21 6.04 32.42
CA LEU A 1112 17.46 6.46 31.77
C LEU A 1112 18.70 5.77 32.35
N LEU A 1113 18.74 5.56 33.67
CA LEU A 1113 19.78 4.78 34.35
C LEU A 1113 19.76 3.31 33.92
N SER A 1114 18.57 2.70 33.82
CA SER A 1114 18.43 1.31 33.39
C SER A 1114 18.94 1.05 31.97
N VAL A 1115 18.86 2.06 31.09
CA VAL A 1115 19.33 1.97 29.69
C VAL A 1115 20.70 2.62 29.49
N GLY A 1116 21.44 2.91 30.56
CA GLY A 1116 22.84 3.37 30.50
C GLY A 1116 23.06 4.79 29.96
N ASN A 1117 22.02 5.63 29.88
CA ASN A 1117 22.16 7.04 29.50
C ASN A 1117 22.41 7.91 30.76
N HIS A 1118 23.62 7.80 31.31
CA HIS A 1118 24.00 8.46 32.55
C HIS A 1118 24.06 9.99 32.44
N GLU A 1119 24.38 10.55 31.27
CA GLU A 1119 24.44 12.00 31.06
C GLU A 1119 23.04 12.63 31.11
N ALA A 1120 22.05 12.01 30.47
CA ALA A 1120 20.66 12.45 30.53
C ALA A 1120 20.08 12.36 31.95
N ALA A 1121 20.39 11.28 32.67
CA ALA A 1121 19.95 11.10 34.06
C ALA A 1121 20.53 12.17 34.99
N ARG A 1122 21.83 12.50 34.86
CA ARG A 1122 22.46 13.59 35.64
C ARG A 1122 21.82 14.94 35.35
N GLY A 1123 21.63 15.28 34.07
CA GLY A 1123 21.00 16.55 33.70
C GLY A 1123 19.58 16.70 34.25
N LEU A 1124 18.86 15.59 34.42
CA LEU A 1124 17.52 15.58 35.00
C LEU A 1124 17.55 15.69 36.54
N ALA A 1125 18.53 15.06 37.20
CA ALA A 1125 18.77 15.22 38.63
C ALA A 1125 19.11 16.67 39.00
N ASP A 1126 19.92 17.34 38.18
CA ASP A 1126 20.27 18.75 38.32
C ASP A 1126 19.03 19.65 38.21
N GLN A 1127 18.11 19.35 37.28
CA GLN A 1127 16.84 20.07 37.12
C GLN A 1127 15.88 19.88 38.30
N LEU A 1128 15.84 18.68 38.89
CA LEU A 1128 15.01 18.36 40.05
C LEU A 1128 15.57 18.93 41.37
N LYS A 1129 16.77 19.53 41.36
CA LYS A 1129 17.51 19.92 42.58
C LYS A 1129 17.62 18.78 43.61
N LEU A 1130 17.69 17.54 43.13
CA LEU A 1130 17.98 16.38 43.96
C LEU A 1130 19.48 16.37 44.24
N ASN A 1131 19.88 17.13 45.26
CA ASN A 1131 21.23 17.00 45.81
C ASN A 1131 21.33 15.66 46.57
N GLN A 1132 22.16 14.78 46.02
CA GLN A 1132 22.75 13.55 46.60
C GLN A 1132 21.86 12.31 46.66
#